data_AF-A0A7C4YAI9-F1
#
_entry.id   AF-A0A7C4YAI9-F1
#
_cell.length_a   1.000
_cell.length_b   1.000
_cell.length_c   1.000
_cell.angle_alpha   90.00
_cell.angle_beta   90.00
_cell.angle_gamma   90.00
#
_symmetry.space_group_name_H-M   'P 1'
#
loop_
_entity.id
_entity.type
_entity.pdbx_description
1 polymer ?
#
loop_
_entity_poly.entity_id
_entity_poly.type
_entity_poly.pdbx_seq_one_letter_code
_entity_poly.pdbx_strand_id
1 'polypeptide(L)'
;MIFILIFSLFNEKDMIIRVYARTIGELSRIQEKPLLDIASAKKGEYFDIVADEEIFRKIRSSGLKYEIIVESLSEQKRLVKGSYHSYDEVNNILRNYAQNYPSICVLESLPIPTYQGNWIYGVKISDEPYFEDPDEPGILIDALHHSREWATIELVLFAIDSILKSYGNVPEITNIVNTREIYLFPIINADGYLYDYPSQYSWRKNREPFGGAIGTDPNRNYPGCSGDIEGDWGAVDEGQATHYPSDDAFCGPYANSGDETRALTLFVKSHEINANMSYHSYQEELYWPWGWTGSPTPDSILYSRFGNRMADLIQKLSGGSYGRGQIYSAIYPVSGSSLEWVYSYNKWVKGIPNLSFVTEVGTAFYQPASDLDNISRQNFKAIKYLCQFADSIIILSKPAVPQPEIIIEDTVPQTFTINWIPKYPEYNTPSKWELVELSNMNITTDDAESGSSRWVLDGFSLSTSQAHSGTHSYFSGNTNDMNSALLSKYPYIVKENDSLIFWCYYNLETNYDVAVVEVSENRLEWFNLDTTRFTGSSGWVRKKYSLNQWAGKSVYFRFRSMTDGSTLNGGFYVDDIYPSCIFGNVDTISSTITDTFFTFEGHSMGEAYFYVRGYNSEMGWGEYSNLKKVYVKDAGIASNPEIIKPFNFARLPDNSPQFGLFSIDPQNDNIQYGILIDDNKSFSSPETIFTGLYSSGDTAFYTIQSSLDFKTYWFRARAKDNGSNLWTGWSDIFTFTISSDIPLNTCSWIQCKGEHFEEDTLSGIFVSGDSLLLYPSGGTITDTILFEDFEDGIPSNWNIVNSNGDGYYWVSGTTSDLGSYTPPNYGTKYAFYSDDDAGNLAPQSVEEGLITPPIYVGMANNLTLKYGYGYRDYSSYDYFRVRLRRFISGSWGSWIQLREYNSSVSGTENIVLSSYLPCDSIQIEWYYTETSPTWGWACAVDNITLTYEYILQNDSGYVIGKSVSFDEISNTYPRNNWGDVVISKSHPDDSILISVEYKNNGNWELIPDLYIPQNSTGIYHNSIYDTISLSNVNPETYRELRLKGRFYRNAKKSEPSLLSWEIGNLSRYVGIVDKELEIKVYPNVFVDFLNIEGKGIKSVKIYDIIGRKVKEIKFSKDLRKMRWSGEDNNNKILPKGIYFIRIETEKNLYNKKVIFIR
;
A
#
# COMPACT_ATOMS: atom_id res chain seq x y z
N MET A 1 -46.79 -49.08 0.83
CA MET A 1 -45.68 -50.04 0.95
C MET A 1 -44.78 -49.83 -0.26
N ILE A 2 -43.56 -49.34 -0.03
CA ILE A 2 -42.39 -49.34 -0.94
C ILE A 2 -42.68 -49.10 -2.44
N PHE A 3 -42.44 -47.88 -2.90
CA PHE A 3 -41.82 -47.65 -4.22
C PHE A 3 -40.65 -46.67 -4.01
N ILE A 4 -39.46 -47.09 -4.44
CA ILE A 4 -38.18 -46.39 -4.29
C ILE A 4 -37.93 -45.75 -5.68
N LEU A 5 -37.74 -44.44 -5.83
CA LEU A 5 -36.64 -43.60 -5.33
C LEU A 5 -35.26 -44.04 -5.86
N ILE A 6 -35.19 -44.39 -7.15
CA ILE A 6 -33.96 -44.51 -7.95
C ILE A 6 -34.17 -43.73 -9.26
N PHE A 7 -33.83 -42.44 -9.27
CA PHE A 7 -33.71 -41.61 -10.48
C PHE A 7 -32.91 -40.32 -10.19
N SER A 8 -31.66 -40.49 -9.71
CA SER A 8 -30.76 -39.36 -9.41
C SER A 8 -29.26 -39.77 -9.45
N LEU A 9 -28.92 -40.76 -10.29
CA LEU A 9 -27.56 -41.23 -10.53
C LEU A 9 -27.40 -41.58 -12.02
N PHE A 10 -27.38 -40.55 -12.86
CA PHE A 10 -26.73 -40.65 -14.17
C PHE A 10 -25.25 -40.33 -13.97
N ASN A 11 -24.36 -41.12 -14.60
CA ASN A 11 -22.93 -40.98 -14.39
C ASN A 11 -22.39 -39.82 -15.21
N GLU A 12 -21.94 -38.75 -14.54
CA GLU A 12 -20.85 -37.94 -15.05
C GLU A 12 -19.60 -38.82 -15.09
N LYS A 13 -19.08 -38.98 -16.30
CA LYS A 13 -17.97 -39.85 -16.62
C LYS A 13 -16.98 -39.01 -17.40
N ASP A 14 -16.35 -38.06 -16.70
CA ASP A 14 -15.38 -37.14 -17.27
C ASP A 14 -14.24 -37.97 -17.88
N MET A 15 -14.13 -37.90 -19.21
CA MET A 15 -13.09 -38.53 -20.00
C MET A 15 -12.05 -37.49 -20.37
N ILE A 16 -10.83 -37.91 -20.67
CA ILE A 16 -9.91 -37.10 -21.48
C ILE A 16 -9.81 -37.74 -22.86
N ILE A 17 -10.09 -36.94 -23.88
CA ILE A 17 -10.18 -37.38 -25.27
C ILE A 17 -9.25 -36.53 -26.12
N ARG A 18 -8.22 -37.19 -26.68
CA ARG A 18 -7.30 -36.60 -27.63
C ARG A 18 -7.99 -36.42 -28.97
N VAL A 19 -8.15 -35.19 -29.41
CA VAL A 19 -8.67 -34.83 -30.74
C VAL A 19 -7.50 -34.35 -31.60
N TYR A 20 -7.31 -35.03 -32.74
CA TYR A 20 -6.26 -34.72 -33.70
C TYR A 20 -6.72 -33.58 -34.63
N ALA A 21 -6.56 -32.36 -34.14
CA ALA A 21 -6.80 -31.09 -34.82
C ALA A 21 -5.48 -30.28 -34.89
N ARG A 22 -5.29 -29.50 -35.96
CA ARG A 22 -4.03 -28.78 -36.22
C ARG A 22 -3.98 -27.38 -35.62
N THR A 23 -5.12 -26.70 -35.65
CA THR A 23 -5.34 -25.37 -35.06
C THR A 23 -6.56 -25.45 -34.18
N ILE A 24 -6.69 -24.54 -33.21
CA ILE A 24 -7.84 -24.51 -32.33
C ILE A 24 -9.15 -24.25 -33.09
N GLY A 25 -9.11 -23.43 -34.15
CA GLY A 25 -10.26 -23.20 -35.03
C GLY A 25 -10.83 -24.46 -35.72
N GLU A 26 -10.08 -25.58 -35.79
CA GLU A 26 -10.65 -26.87 -36.24
C GLU A 26 -11.58 -27.50 -35.18
N LEU A 27 -11.49 -27.12 -33.90
CA LEU A 27 -12.34 -27.62 -32.80
C LEU A 27 -13.77 -27.05 -32.83
N SER A 28 -14.01 -25.93 -33.52
CA SER A 28 -15.37 -25.39 -33.80
C SER A 28 -16.34 -26.44 -34.36
N ARG A 29 -15.80 -27.46 -35.04
CA ARG A 29 -16.52 -28.64 -35.57
C ARG A 29 -17.12 -29.54 -34.49
N ILE A 30 -16.72 -29.37 -33.22
CA ILE A 30 -17.25 -30.02 -32.03
C ILE A 30 -18.26 -29.07 -31.38
N GLN A 31 -17.78 -27.89 -31.03
CA GLN A 31 -18.50 -26.81 -30.36
C GLN A 31 -17.71 -25.52 -30.58
N GLU A 32 -18.42 -24.41 -30.74
CA GLU A 32 -17.85 -23.06 -30.91
C GLU A 32 -17.97 -22.28 -29.59
N LYS A 33 -19.17 -22.31 -28.98
CA LYS A 33 -19.51 -21.69 -27.69
C LYS A 33 -20.37 -22.64 -26.83
N PRO A 34 -20.11 -22.78 -25.51
CA PRO A 34 -18.88 -22.42 -24.79
C PRO A 34 -17.64 -23.09 -25.38
N LEU A 35 -16.45 -22.73 -24.89
CA LEU A 35 -15.21 -23.40 -25.24
C LEU A 35 -15.19 -24.86 -24.77
N LEU A 36 -14.08 -25.53 -25.05
CA LEU A 36 -13.79 -26.87 -24.60
C LEU A 36 -12.67 -26.80 -23.55
N ASP A 37 -12.84 -27.49 -22.42
CA ASP A 37 -11.81 -27.60 -21.40
C ASP A 37 -10.60 -28.39 -21.93
N ILE A 38 -9.47 -27.70 -22.16
CA ILE A 38 -8.25 -28.28 -22.74
C ILE A 38 -7.30 -28.69 -21.61
N ALA A 39 -7.04 -29.99 -21.52
CA ALA A 39 -6.16 -30.59 -20.53
C ALA A 39 -4.68 -30.60 -20.93
N SER A 40 -4.37 -30.71 -22.22
CA SER A 40 -3.04 -30.50 -22.80
C SER A 40 -3.17 -30.25 -24.31
N ALA A 41 -2.16 -29.67 -24.97
CA ALA A 41 -2.20 -29.48 -26.41
C ALA A 41 -0.82 -29.43 -27.05
N LYS A 42 -0.72 -29.92 -28.29
CA LYS A 42 0.51 -29.88 -29.07
C LYS A 42 0.26 -29.22 -30.42
N LYS A 43 0.76 -27.98 -30.57
CA LYS A 43 0.49 -27.11 -31.73
C LYS A 43 0.77 -27.84 -33.05
N GLY A 44 -0.24 -27.91 -33.93
CA GLY A 44 -0.17 -28.61 -35.21
C GLY A 44 -0.45 -30.12 -35.19
N GLU A 45 -0.68 -30.75 -34.02
CA GLU A 45 -0.88 -32.21 -33.91
C GLU A 45 -2.18 -32.62 -33.21
N TYR A 46 -2.46 -32.14 -32.00
CA TYR A 46 -3.66 -32.53 -31.22
C TYR A 46 -3.98 -31.59 -30.04
N PHE A 47 -5.20 -31.72 -29.52
CA PHE A 47 -5.67 -31.18 -28.24
C PHE A 47 -6.27 -32.31 -27.41
N ASP A 48 -5.94 -32.40 -26.12
CA ASP A 48 -6.61 -33.27 -25.15
C ASP A 48 -7.75 -32.50 -24.49
N ILE A 49 -8.99 -32.94 -24.69
CA ILE A 49 -10.19 -32.26 -24.19
C ILE A 49 -10.78 -33.07 -23.04
N VAL A 50 -11.14 -32.40 -21.93
CA VAL A 50 -11.98 -32.98 -20.89
C VAL A 50 -13.42 -33.00 -21.41
N ALA A 51 -14.03 -34.18 -21.42
CA ALA A 51 -15.31 -34.41 -22.08
C ALA A 51 -16.24 -35.27 -21.23
N ASP A 52 -17.46 -34.80 -21.03
CA ASP A 52 -18.58 -35.64 -20.59
C ASP A 52 -19.10 -36.50 -21.77
N GLU A 53 -20.22 -37.21 -21.56
CA GLU A 53 -20.84 -38.00 -22.62
C GLU A 53 -21.57 -37.13 -23.70
N GLU A 54 -21.94 -35.88 -23.43
CA GLU A 54 -22.42 -34.94 -24.45
C GLU A 54 -21.29 -34.39 -25.33
N ILE A 55 -20.23 -33.83 -24.75
CA ILE A 55 -19.03 -33.39 -25.49
C ILE A 55 -18.45 -34.57 -26.29
N PHE A 56 -18.42 -35.78 -25.72
CA PHE A 56 -18.01 -36.97 -26.47
C PHE A 56 -18.95 -37.34 -27.64
N ARG A 57 -20.26 -37.02 -27.59
CA ARG A 57 -21.13 -37.14 -28.77
C ARG A 57 -20.76 -36.09 -29.83
N LYS A 58 -20.55 -34.84 -29.42
CA LYS A 58 -20.12 -33.74 -30.32
C LYS A 58 -18.80 -34.09 -31.02
N ILE A 59 -17.80 -34.58 -30.28
CA ILE A 59 -16.52 -35.09 -30.82
C ILE A 59 -16.77 -36.21 -31.84
N ARG A 60 -17.63 -37.20 -31.52
CA ARG A 60 -17.98 -38.29 -32.45
C ARG A 60 -18.66 -37.81 -33.73
N SER A 61 -19.47 -36.75 -33.69
CA SER A 61 -20.13 -36.16 -34.87
C SER A 61 -19.25 -35.19 -35.67
N SER A 62 -18.23 -34.57 -35.06
CA SER A 62 -17.36 -33.56 -35.69
C SER A 62 -16.64 -34.03 -36.96
N GLY A 63 -16.43 -35.34 -37.09
CA GLY A 63 -15.59 -35.94 -38.13
C GLY A 63 -14.09 -35.68 -37.96
N LEU A 64 -13.64 -35.22 -36.80
CA LEU A 64 -12.22 -35.21 -36.42
C LEU A 64 -11.79 -36.63 -36.00
N LYS A 65 -10.50 -36.95 -36.16
CA LYS A 65 -9.94 -38.18 -35.57
C LYS A 65 -9.77 -37.95 -34.07
N TYR A 66 -10.19 -38.90 -33.25
CA TYR A 66 -10.03 -38.84 -31.80
C TYR A 66 -9.55 -40.17 -31.20
N GLU A 67 -9.13 -40.13 -29.93
CA GLU A 67 -8.66 -41.25 -29.13
C GLU A 67 -8.98 -40.99 -27.65
N ILE A 68 -9.52 -41.98 -26.93
CA ILE A 68 -9.82 -41.82 -25.49
C ILE A 68 -8.54 -42.13 -24.71
N ILE A 69 -8.03 -41.15 -23.97
CA ILE A 69 -6.82 -41.26 -23.15
C ILE A 69 -7.18 -41.66 -21.71
N VAL A 70 -8.31 -41.15 -21.19
CA VAL A 70 -8.82 -41.48 -19.86
C VAL A 70 -10.31 -41.82 -19.94
N GLU A 71 -10.70 -43.02 -19.50
CA GLU A 71 -12.11 -43.48 -19.49
C GLU A 71 -12.96 -42.95 -18.33
N SER A 72 -12.32 -42.43 -17.26
CA SER A 72 -12.96 -41.76 -16.13
C SER A 72 -11.91 -41.10 -15.21
N LEU A 73 -11.94 -39.77 -15.10
CA LEU A 73 -11.13 -39.03 -14.11
C LEU A 73 -11.56 -39.37 -12.67
N SER A 74 -12.85 -39.61 -12.43
CA SER A 74 -13.39 -40.04 -11.14
C SER A 74 -12.86 -41.41 -10.69
N GLU A 75 -12.52 -42.31 -11.62
CA GLU A 75 -11.79 -43.55 -11.30
C GLU A 75 -10.31 -43.26 -10.98
N GLN A 76 -9.61 -42.47 -11.80
CA GLN A 76 -8.20 -42.10 -11.53
C GLN A 76 -8.04 -41.45 -10.15
N LYS A 77 -8.85 -40.43 -9.84
CA LYS A 77 -8.94 -39.79 -8.52
C LYS A 77 -9.16 -40.81 -7.40
N ARG A 78 -10.03 -41.80 -7.60
CA ARG A 78 -10.32 -42.83 -6.58
C ARG A 78 -9.12 -43.73 -6.31
N LEU A 79 -8.33 -44.03 -7.33
CA LEU A 79 -7.14 -44.88 -7.22
C LEU A 79 -5.97 -44.19 -6.52
N VAL A 80 -5.89 -42.85 -6.58
CA VAL A 80 -4.77 -42.07 -6.01
C VAL A 80 -5.14 -41.28 -4.73
N LYS A 81 -6.43 -41.12 -4.42
CA LYS A 81 -6.92 -40.42 -3.21
C LYS A 81 -6.26 -40.94 -1.93
N GLY A 82 -5.72 -40.02 -1.12
CA GLY A 82 -4.93 -40.35 0.08
C GLY A 82 -3.45 -40.64 -0.19
N SER A 83 -2.98 -40.48 -1.43
CA SER A 83 -1.55 -40.47 -1.79
C SER A 83 -0.96 -39.06 -1.87
N TYR A 84 -1.77 -38.04 -1.56
CA TYR A 84 -1.47 -36.62 -1.64
C TYR A 84 -1.79 -35.94 -0.30
N HIS A 85 -1.01 -34.93 0.08
CA HIS A 85 -1.24 -34.15 1.29
C HIS A 85 -2.41 -33.17 1.09
N SER A 86 -3.40 -33.23 1.98
CA SER A 86 -4.47 -32.22 2.03
C SER A 86 -3.93 -30.84 2.44
N TYR A 87 -4.67 -29.77 2.16
CA TYR A 87 -4.31 -28.40 2.54
C TYR A 87 -3.85 -28.27 4.01
N ASP A 88 -4.56 -28.90 4.96
CA ASP A 88 -4.15 -28.93 6.36
C ASP A 88 -2.82 -29.66 6.58
N GLU A 89 -2.57 -30.78 5.89
CA GLU A 89 -1.31 -31.53 5.98
C GLU A 89 -0.14 -30.75 5.39
N VAL A 90 -0.33 -30.10 4.23
CA VAL A 90 0.65 -29.20 3.59
C VAL A 90 1.01 -28.06 4.55
N ASN A 91 0.01 -27.38 5.12
CA ASN A 91 0.22 -26.27 6.05
C ASN A 91 0.92 -26.71 7.35
N ASN A 92 0.60 -27.90 7.86
CA ASN A 92 1.32 -28.48 9.00
C ASN A 92 2.78 -28.85 8.63
N ILE A 93 3.02 -29.36 7.43
CA ILE A 93 4.38 -29.65 6.92
C ILE A 93 5.22 -28.38 6.82
N LEU A 94 4.69 -27.30 6.23
CA LEU A 94 5.36 -26.00 6.14
C LEU A 94 5.70 -25.41 7.52
N ARG A 95 4.74 -25.45 8.47
CA ARG A 95 4.95 -25.04 9.87
C ARG A 95 6.02 -25.90 10.56
N ASN A 96 6.05 -27.21 10.27
CA ASN A 96 7.08 -28.11 10.80
C ASN A 96 8.46 -27.80 10.20
N TYR A 97 8.59 -27.44 8.93
CA TYR A 97 9.88 -27.04 8.36
C TYR A 97 10.44 -25.80 9.05
N ALA A 98 9.65 -24.72 9.15
CA ALA A 98 10.05 -23.50 9.85
C ALA A 98 10.44 -23.76 11.33
N GLN A 99 9.71 -24.63 12.03
CA GLN A 99 10.01 -24.97 13.44
C GLN A 99 11.27 -25.84 13.62
N ASN A 100 11.63 -26.67 12.63
CA ASN A 100 12.79 -27.56 12.72
C ASN A 100 14.07 -26.96 12.08
N TYR A 101 13.92 -25.98 11.19
CA TYR A 101 15.02 -25.29 10.50
C TYR A 101 15.02 -23.75 10.70
N PRO A 102 14.73 -23.22 11.92
CA PRO A 102 14.47 -21.78 12.11
C PRO A 102 15.67 -20.86 11.88
N SER A 103 16.88 -21.40 11.67
CA SER A 103 18.06 -20.62 11.30
C SER A 103 18.21 -20.41 9.78
N ILE A 104 17.37 -21.04 8.97
CA ILE A 104 17.38 -20.92 7.49
C ILE A 104 15.98 -20.92 6.86
N CYS A 105 14.92 -20.91 7.65
CA CYS A 105 13.56 -21.10 7.18
C CYS A 105 12.54 -20.46 8.11
N VAL A 106 11.71 -19.57 7.58
CA VAL A 106 10.51 -19.07 8.25
C VAL A 106 9.27 -19.62 7.54
N LEU A 107 8.16 -19.73 8.28
CA LEU A 107 6.86 -19.96 7.66
C LEU A 107 6.47 -18.64 7.01
N GLU A 108 6.51 -18.63 5.69
CA GLU A 108 5.93 -17.56 4.90
C GLU A 108 4.43 -17.86 4.83
N SER A 109 3.72 -17.54 5.91
CA SER A 109 2.42 -16.93 5.66
C SER A 109 2.70 -15.52 5.35
N LEU A 110 1.73 -14.95 4.71
CA LEU A 110 1.71 -13.53 4.48
C LEU A 110 0.34 -13.14 5.09
N PRO A 111 -0.43 -12.17 4.59
CA PRO A 111 -1.49 -11.60 5.41
C PRO A 111 -2.86 -12.18 5.80
N ILE A 112 -3.45 -13.14 5.06
CA ILE A 112 -4.90 -13.36 4.98
C ILE A 112 -5.36 -14.80 4.77
N PRO A 113 -6.69 -15.00 4.67
CA PRO A 113 -7.30 -15.98 3.75
C PRO A 113 -7.83 -15.63 2.31
N THR A 114 -7.77 -16.59 1.39
CA THR A 114 -8.64 -16.73 0.19
C THR A 114 -10.11 -16.35 0.41
N TYR A 115 -10.95 -16.31 -0.64
CA TYR A 115 -12.34 -15.89 -0.55
C TYR A 115 -13.10 -16.53 0.61
N GLN A 116 -12.98 -17.85 0.72
CA GLN A 116 -13.72 -18.66 1.67
C GLN A 116 -13.09 -18.70 3.07
N GLY A 117 -11.98 -18.01 3.31
CA GLY A 117 -11.36 -17.97 4.63
C GLY A 117 -10.08 -18.81 4.80
N ASN A 118 -9.40 -19.24 3.73
CA ASN A 118 -8.22 -20.12 3.80
C ASN A 118 -6.89 -19.43 3.44
N TRP A 119 -5.98 -19.33 4.40
CA TRP A 119 -4.67 -18.69 4.19
C TRP A 119 -3.78 -19.52 3.28
N ILE A 120 -3.12 -18.93 2.29
CA ILE A 120 -2.06 -19.64 1.57
C ILE A 120 -0.74 -19.44 2.32
N TYR A 121 0.02 -20.54 2.39
CA TYR A 121 1.29 -20.63 3.10
C TYR A 121 2.37 -21.22 2.20
N GLY A 122 3.61 -20.84 2.49
CA GLY A 122 4.83 -21.36 1.93
C GLY A 122 5.97 -21.24 2.94
N VAL A 123 7.19 -21.11 2.44
CA VAL A 123 8.38 -20.79 3.24
C VAL A 123 9.31 -19.86 2.46
N LYS A 124 9.95 -18.93 3.17
CA LYS A 124 11.20 -18.28 2.74
C LYS A 124 12.37 -19.13 3.25
N ILE A 125 13.36 -19.33 2.39
CA ILE A 125 14.62 -20.02 2.70
C ILE A 125 15.78 -19.11 2.23
N SER A 126 16.58 -18.64 3.20
CA SER A 126 17.83 -17.86 3.08
C SER A 126 18.62 -18.14 4.38
N ASP A 127 19.87 -17.70 4.54
CA ASP A 127 20.58 -17.79 5.83
C ASP A 127 20.28 -16.64 6.81
N GLU A 128 19.61 -15.58 6.37
CA GLU A 128 18.96 -14.56 7.23
C GLU A 128 17.42 -14.52 7.01
N PRO A 129 16.69 -15.63 7.27
CA PRO A 129 15.30 -15.85 6.83
C PRO A 129 14.23 -15.00 7.53
N TYR A 130 14.60 -13.96 8.27
CA TYR A 130 13.69 -13.06 9.00
C TYR A 130 13.79 -11.59 8.53
N PHE A 131 14.62 -11.31 7.52
CA PHE A 131 14.84 -9.98 6.96
C PHE A 131 14.87 -10.09 5.44
N GLU A 132 14.66 -8.99 4.72
CA GLU A 132 14.91 -8.88 3.28
C GLU A 132 16.37 -8.41 3.08
N ASP A 133 17.14 -9.07 2.20
CA ASP A 133 18.46 -8.60 1.78
C ASP A 133 18.48 -8.27 0.28
N PRO A 134 18.55 -6.99 -0.12
CA PRO A 134 18.55 -6.59 -1.53
C PRO A 134 19.85 -6.91 -2.28
N ASP A 135 20.92 -7.34 -1.60
CA ASP A 135 22.10 -7.91 -2.27
C ASP A 135 21.88 -9.41 -2.66
N GLU A 136 20.83 -10.09 -2.15
CA GLU A 136 20.48 -11.48 -2.49
C GLU A 136 19.42 -11.59 -3.60
N PRO A 137 19.69 -12.28 -4.73
CA PRO A 137 18.67 -12.55 -5.74
C PRO A 137 17.52 -13.42 -5.23
N GLY A 138 16.31 -12.88 -5.27
CA GLY A 138 15.09 -13.60 -4.94
C GLY A 138 14.66 -14.61 -6.01
N ILE A 139 14.06 -15.72 -5.58
CA ILE A 139 13.52 -16.79 -6.45
C ILE A 139 12.12 -17.20 -5.97
N LEU A 140 11.10 -17.08 -6.81
CA LEU A 140 9.74 -17.55 -6.53
C LEU A 140 9.51 -18.91 -7.22
N ILE A 141 9.13 -19.90 -6.43
CA ILE A 141 8.62 -21.20 -6.87
C ILE A 141 7.17 -21.33 -6.41
N ASP A 142 6.25 -21.51 -7.35
CA ASP A 142 4.81 -21.59 -7.08
C ASP A 142 4.16 -22.79 -7.77
N ALA A 143 2.99 -23.24 -7.29
CA ALA A 143 2.32 -24.45 -7.77
C ALA A 143 0.79 -24.42 -7.60
N LEU A 144 0.10 -25.25 -8.38
CA LEU A 144 -1.34 -25.50 -8.24
C LEU A 144 -2.19 -24.23 -8.35
N HIS A 145 -2.05 -23.48 -9.45
CA HIS A 145 -3.04 -22.46 -9.82
C HIS A 145 -4.35 -23.12 -10.24
N HIS A 146 -4.30 -24.27 -10.93
CA HIS A 146 -5.50 -25.05 -11.20
C HIS A 146 -5.64 -26.17 -10.17
N SER A 147 -6.76 -26.23 -9.44
CA SER A 147 -6.90 -27.06 -8.24
C SER A 147 -6.88 -28.58 -8.46
N ARG A 148 -7.02 -29.03 -9.71
CA ARG A 148 -6.93 -30.45 -10.10
C ARG A 148 -5.50 -30.98 -10.31
N GLU A 149 -4.49 -30.12 -10.27
CA GLU A 149 -3.11 -30.41 -10.70
C GLU A 149 -2.23 -30.93 -9.54
N TRP A 150 -2.75 -31.90 -8.77
CA TRP A 150 -2.28 -32.27 -7.43
C TRP A 150 -0.80 -32.66 -7.33
N ALA A 151 -0.18 -33.11 -8.43
CA ALA A 151 1.26 -33.48 -8.47
C ALA A 151 2.23 -32.30 -8.28
N THR A 152 1.76 -31.07 -8.49
CA THR A 152 2.57 -29.84 -8.36
C THR A 152 2.89 -29.51 -6.89
N ILE A 153 1.96 -29.79 -5.97
CA ILE A 153 2.10 -29.59 -4.52
C ILE A 153 3.28 -30.41 -3.98
N GLU A 154 3.29 -31.71 -4.30
CA GLU A 154 4.28 -32.68 -3.82
C GLU A 154 5.69 -32.36 -4.34
N LEU A 155 5.79 -31.83 -5.56
CA LEU A 155 7.03 -31.35 -6.17
C LEU A 155 7.64 -30.19 -5.37
N VAL A 156 6.84 -29.18 -5.00
CA VAL A 156 7.32 -28.03 -4.21
C VAL A 156 7.66 -28.45 -2.77
N LEU A 157 6.85 -29.31 -2.14
CA LEU A 157 7.19 -29.88 -0.83
C LEU A 157 8.49 -30.69 -0.85
N PHE A 158 8.74 -31.46 -1.92
CA PHE A 158 10.00 -32.18 -2.12
C PHE A 158 11.19 -31.24 -2.32
N ALA A 159 10.98 -30.10 -3.01
CA ALA A 159 12.02 -29.09 -3.19
C ALA A 159 12.42 -28.44 -1.86
N ILE A 160 11.44 -28.05 -1.03
CA ILE A 160 11.65 -27.53 0.33
C ILE A 160 12.44 -28.55 1.17
N ASP A 161 11.97 -29.80 1.22
CA ASP A 161 12.63 -30.88 1.97
C ASP A 161 14.08 -31.11 1.53
N SER A 162 14.31 -31.10 0.22
CA SER A 162 15.62 -31.33 -0.39
C SER A 162 16.60 -30.20 -0.13
N ILE A 163 16.14 -28.94 -0.08
CA ILE A 163 16.98 -27.78 0.26
C ILE A 163 17.37 -27.86 1.75
N LEU A 164 16.38 -27.90 2.64
CA LEU A 164 16.59 -27.81 4.10
C LEU A 164 17.43 -28.97 4.65
N LYS A 165 17.21 -30.21 4.19
CA LYS A 165 18.04 -31.37 4.60
C LYS A 165 19.44 -31.38 4.00
N SER A 166 19.67 -30.67 2.90
CA SER A 166 20.98 -30.59 2.24
C SER A 166 21.84 -29.44 2.74
N TYR A 167 21.26 -28.43 3.39
CA TYR A 167 22.00 -27.32 3.98
C TYR A 167 23.10 -27.80 4.94
N GLY A 168 24.26 -27.13 4.92
CA GLY A 168 25.46 -27.51 5.67
C GLY A 168 26.16 -28.81 5.22
N ASN A 169 25.50 -29.64 4.39
CA ASN A 169 25.99 -30.96 3.97
C ASN A 169 26.35 -31.02 2.49
N VAL A 170 25.65 -30.27 1.64
CA VAL A 170 25.88 -30.19 0.19
C VAL A 170 26.32 -28.75 -0.13
N PRO A 171 27.61 -28.47 -0.39
CA PRO A 171 28.13 -27.11 -0.54
C PRO A 171 27.41 -26.27 -1.61
N GLU A 172 26.91 -26.91 -2.66
CA GLU A 172 26.09 -26.29 -3.70
C GLU A 172 24.74 -25.77 -3.18
N ILE A 173 24.06 -26.52 -2.30
CA ILE A 173 22.81 -26.09 -1.66
C ILE A 173 23.08 -25.10 -0.54
N THR A 174 24.15 -25.30 0.23
CA THR A 174 24.61 -24.33 1.24
C THR A 174 24.81 -22.96 0.58
N ASN A 175 25.62 -22.86 -0.48
CA ASN A 175 25.80 -21.60 -1.21
C ASN A 175 24.47 -21.05 -1.73
N ILE A 176 23.57 -21.88 -2.24
CA ILE A 176 22.25 -21.44 -2.72
C ILE A 176 21.40 -20.81 -1.58
N VAL A 177 21.53 -21.26 -0.34
CA VAL A 177 20.81 -20.67 0.81
C VAL A 177 21.57 -19.46 1.39
N ASN A 178 22.90 -19.45 1.38
CA ASN A 178 23.75 -18.33 1.83
C ASN A 178 24.00 -17.25 0.74
N THR A 179 23.17 -17.18 -0.30
CA THR A 179 23.25 -16.14 -1.36
C THR A 179 21.89 -15.83 -2.00
N ARG A 180 20.77 -16.34 -1.48
CA ARG A 180 19.44 -16.25 -2.14
C ARG A 180 18.30 -16.25 -1.15
N GLU A 181 17.27 -15.51 -1.53
CA GLU A 181 15.96 -15.62 -0.93
C GLU A 181 15.04 -16.53 -1.77
N ILE A 182 14.72 -17.72 -1.28
CA ILE A 182 13.95 -18.72 -2.03
C ILE A 182 12.57 -18.88 -1.40
N TYR A 183 11.54 -18.51 -2.15
CA TYR A 183 10.14 -18.49 -1.71
C TYR A 183 9.37 -19.61 -2.40
N LEU A 184 8.76 -20.50 -1.62
CA LEU A 184 8.15 -21.73 -2.14
C LEU A 184 6.70 -21.88 -1.65
N PHE A 185 5.73 -21.78 -2.56
CA PHE A 185 4.29 -21.85 -2.29
C PHE A 185 3.63 -23.06 -2.98
N PRO A 186 3.34 -24.17 -2.25
CA PRO A 186 2.84 -25.40 -2.86
C PRO A 186 1.39 -25.37 -3.37
N ILE A 187 0.56 -24.46 -2.87
CA ILE A 187 -0.88 -24.38 -3.18
C ILE A 187 -1.24 -22.91 -3.43
N ILE A 188 -1.32 -22.47 -4.68
CA ILE A 188 -1.83 -21.13 -5.00
C ILE A 188 -3.36 -21.11 -5.00
N ASN A 189 -4.02 -22.18 -5.45
CA ASN A 189 -5.47 -22.27 -5.47
C ASN A 189 -6.02 -23.02 -4.25
N ALA A 190 -6.01 -22.38 -3.08
CA ALA A 190 -6.39 -23.05 -1.83
C ALA A 190 -7.89 -23.36 -1.71
N ASP A 191 -8.82 -22.46 -2.09
CA ASP A 191 -10.25 -22.80 -2.01
C ASP A 191 -10.64 -23.84 -3.07
N GLY A 192 -10.11 -23.73 -4.28
CA GLY A 192 -10.34 -24.73 -5.32
C GLY A 192 -9.78 -26.08 -4.91
N TYR A 193 -8.62 -26.12 -4.25
CA TYR A 193 -8.04 -27.37 -3.77
C TYR A 193 -8.84 -27.99 -2.63
N LEU A 194 -9.30 -27.18 -1.66
CA LEU A 194 -10.22 -27.62 -0.60
C LEU A 194 -11.57 -28.11 -1.15
N TYR A 195 -11.97 -27.64 -2.34
CA TYR A 195 -13.15 -28.12 -3.04
C TYR A 195 -12.88 -29.43 -3.79
N ASP A 196 -11.84 -29.54 -4.63
CA ASP A 196 -11.55 -30.76 -5.42
C ASP A 196 -10.98 -31.91 -4.57
N TYR A 197 -10.14 -31.63 -3.58
CA TYR A 197 -9.48 -32.62 -2.73
C TYR A 197 -9.95 -32.54 -1.26
N PRO A 198 -10.32 -33.66 -0.62
CA PRO A 198 -10.31 -35.04 -1.11
C PRO A 198 -11.64 -35.42 -1.79
N SER A 199 -12.36 -34.48 -2.40
CA SER A 199 -13.57 -34.72 -3.20
C SER A 199 -13.23 -35.41 -4.54
N GLN A 200 -14.11 -35.31 -5.54
CA GLN A 200 -13.86 -35.83 -6.88
C GLN A 200 -14.43 -34.94 -8.01
N TYR A 201 -14.35 -33.61 -7.91
CA TYR A 201 -15.10 -32.70 -8.78
C TYR A 201 -14.42 -32.29 -10.10
N SER A 202 -13.15 -32.66 -10.34
CA SER A 202 -12.39 -32.27 -11.55
C SER A 202 -12.12 -30.76 -11.63
N TRP A 203 -12.24 -30.06 -10.51
CA TRP A 203 -12.34 -28.61 -10.48
C TRP A 203 -11.00 -27.95 -10.88
N ARG A 204 -11.02 -27.21 -11.99
CA ARG A 204 -9.88 -26.41 -12.46
C ARG A 204 -9.74 -25.12 -11.65
N LYS A 205 -10.88 -24.52 -11.39
CA LYS A 205 -11.04 -23.11 -11.07
C LYS A 205 -10.79 -22.78 -9.60
N ASN A 206 -10.86 -21.52 -9.20
CA ASN A 206 -10.99 -21.16 -7.79
C ASN A 206 -12.47 -21.22 -7.33
N ARG A 207 -12.84 -20.64 -6.18
CA ARG A 207 -14.20 -20.78 -5.61
C ARG A 207 -15.01 -19.52 -5.46
N GLU A 208 -14.50 -18.38 -5.93
CA GLU A 208 -15.18 -17.13 -5.67
C GLU A 208 -16.39 -16.95 -6.64
N PRO A 209 -17.63 -16.75 -6.14
CA PRO A 209 -18.86 -17.06 -6.88
C PRO A 209 -19.52 -15.82 -7.50
N PHE A 210 -20.68 -16.02 -8.17
CA PHE A 210 -21.84 -15.11 -8.20
C PHE A 210 -22.94 -15.50 -9.22
N GLY A 211 -23.55 -14.55 -9.96
CA GLY A 211 -23.97 -14.52 -11.39
C GLY A 211 -24.71 -15.68 -12.07
N GLY A 212 -25.02 -16.72 -11.33
CA GLY A 212 -25.33 -18.04 -11.84
C GLY A 212 -24.19 -19.03 -11.62
N ALA A 213 -22.93 -18.63 -11.80
CA ALA A 213 -21.78 -19.52 -11.80
C ALA A 213 -20.79 -19.29 -10.63
N ILE A 214 -19.71 -20.09 -10.60
CA ILE A 214 -18.68 -20.00 -9.57
C ILE A 214 -17.27 -20.14 -10.17
N GLY A 215 -16.41 -19.19 -9.78
CA GLY A 215 -14.97 -19.28 -9.88
C GLY A 215 -14.38 -19.29 -11.29
N THR A 216 -13.06 -19.31 -11.31
CA THR A 216 -12.22 -18.97 -12.46
C THR A 216 -11.01 -19.85 -12.66
N ASP A 217 -10.56 -19.98 -13.91
CA ASP A 217 -9.23 -20.44 -14.31
C ASP A 217 -8.07 -19.57 -13.78
N PRO A 218 -7.36 -19.95 -12.69
CA PRO A 218 -6.33 -19.12 -12.11
C PRO A 218 -5.02 -19.06 -12.91
N ASN A 219 -4.97 -19.49 -14.19
CA ASN A 219 -3.89 -19.11 -15.11
C ASN A 219 -4.27 -18.79 -16.59
N ARG A 220 -5.52 -18.43 -16.92
CA ARG A 220 -5.79 -17.34 -17.91
C ARG A 220 -5.84 -15.99 -17.25
N ASN A 221 -5.11 -15.98 -16.16
CA ASN A 221 -5.37 -15.18 -15.06
C ASN A 221 -4.65 -13.88 -15.16
N TYR A 222 -3.25 -13.77 -15.14
CA TYR A 222 -2.14 -12.89 -14.46
C TYR A 222 -1.55 -11.48 -15.00
N PRO A 223 -1.39 -10.23 -14.26
CA PRO A 223 -1.58 -8.64 -14.29
C PRO A 223 -0.86 -7.48 -15.21
N GLY A 224 -1.45 -6.72 -16.17
CA GLY A 224 -0.90 -6.47 -17.56
C GLY A 224 -0.38 -5.12 -18.13
N CYS A 225 0.94 -5.03 -18.47
CA CYS A 225 1.73 -3.85 -18.89
C CYS A 225 2.83 -4.05 -19.96
N SER A 226 2.69 -4.91 -20.97
CA SER A 226 3.72 -4.97 -22.05
C SER A 226 3.99 -3.63 -22.75
N GLY A 227 3.18 -2.60 -22.47
CA GLY A 227 2.98 -1.41 -23.30
C GLY A 227 2.11 -1.73 -24.51
N ASP A 228 1.58 -2.96 -24.54
CA ASP A 228 0.88 -3.60 -25.63
C ASP A 228 -0.32 -4.33 -25.04
N ILE A 229 -1.46 -3.86 -25.52
CA ILE A 229 -2.85 -4.20 -25.22
C ILE A 229 -3.20 -5.67 -25.44
N GLU A 230 -2.43 -6.40 -26.25
CA GLU A 230 -2.62 -7.83 -26.50
C GLU A 230 -2.01 -8.67 -25.37
N GLY A 231 -0.99 -8.12 -24.70
CA GLY A 231 -0.40 -8.72 -23.51
C GLY A 231 -1.08 -8.26 -22.23
N ASP A 232 -1.63 -7.05 -22.20
CA ASP A 232 -2.84 -6.81 -21.41
C ASP A 232 -3.86 -7.88 -21.87
N TRP A 233 -4.56 -8.55 -20.96
CA TRP A 233 -5.38 -9.70 -21.35
C TRP A 233 -6.72 -9.38 -21.97
N GLY A 234 -7.64 -10.35 -22.01
CA GLY A 234 -8.98 -10.13 -22.54
C GLY A 234 -8.97 -10.14 -24.06
N ALA A 235 -7.80 -9.96 -24.66
CA ALA A 235 -7.32 -10.69 -25.81
C ALA A 235 -7.65 -12.18 -25.61
N VAL A 236 -8.85 -12.56 -26.04
CA VAL A 236 -9.35 -13.93 -26.08
C VAL A 236 -9.09 -14.57 -27.44
N ASP A 237 -8.22 -13.94 -28.24
CA ASP A 237 -7.48 -14.48 -29.38
C ASP A 237 -7.40 -16.00 -29.44
N GLU A 238 -7.88 -16.53 -30.56
CA GLU A 238 -7.97 -17.97 -30.83
C GLU A 238 -8.77 -18.76 -29.76
N GLY A 239 -9.59 -18.11 -28.94
CA GLY A 239 -10.47 -18.72 -27.94
C GLY A 239 -9.73 -19.47 -26.83
N GLN A 240 -8.60 -18.93 -26.34
CA GLN A 240 -7.78 -19.58 -25.30
C GLN A 240 -8.05 -19.09 -23.88
N ALA A 241 -8.63 -17.91 -23.78
CA ALA A 241 -9.42 -17.45 -22.67
C ALA A 241 -10.86 -17.30 -23.20
N THR A 242 -11.86 -17.30 -22.32
CA THR A 242 -13.23 -16.86 -22.67
C THR A 242 -13.79 -16.03 -21.55
N HIS A 243 -14.79 -15.22 -21.85
CA HIS A 243 -15.47 -14.48 -20.82
C HIS A 243 -16.54 -15.27 -20.03
N TYR A 244 -16.73 -16.60 -20.26
CA TYR A 244 -17.85 -17.48 -19.79
C TYR A 244 -17.79 -18.17 -18.41
N PRO A 245 -18.46 -17.69 -17.34
CA PRO A 245 -18.33 -18.24 -15.98
C PRO A 245 -18.69 -19.68 -15.75
N SER A 246 -19.48 -20.28 -16.64
CA SER A 246 -19.79 -21.71 -16.55
C SER A 246 -18.85 -22.58 -17.40
N ASP A 247 -17.79 -22.00 -17.96
CA ASP A 247 -16.68 -22.64 -18.70
C ASP A 247 -15.47 -22.82 -17.76
N ASP A 248 -14.41 -23.45 -18.25
CA ASP A 248 -13.18 -23.83 -17.52
C ASP A 248 -11.90 -23.16 -18.07
N ALA A 249 -11.80 -22.84 -19.37
CA ALA A 249 -10.83 -21.85 -19.88
C ALA A 249 -11.27 -20.41 -19.56
N PHE A 250 -12.26 -20.35 -18.69
CA PHE A 250 -13.02 -19.23 -18.29
C PHE A 250 -12.13 -18.31 -17.50
N CYS A 251 -11.67 -17.27 -18.18
CA CYS A 251 -10.42 -16.69 -17.77
C CYS A 251 -10.53 -16.06 -16.39
N GLY A 252 -11.76 -15.63 -16.07
CA GLY A 252 -12.24 -15.31 -14.76
C GLY A 252 -12.96 -14.01 -14.69
N PRO A 253 -13.03 -13.34 -13.56
CA PRO A 253 -13.77 -12.14 -13.43
C PRO A 253 -12.88 -11.03 -14.00
N TYR A 254 -12.68 -9.91 -13.32
CA TYR A 254 -11.66 -8.94 -13.70
C TYR A 254 -10.36 -9.62 -13.29
N ALA A 255 -9.21 -9.29 -13.77
CA ALA A 255 -8.03 -10.07 -13.44
C ALA A 255 -7.48 -10.15 -11.97
N ASN A 256 -8.26 -10.56 -10.92
CA ASN A 256 -7.94 -10.75 -9.45
C ASN A 256 -8.97 -10.42 -8.33
N SER A 257 -9.44 -11.43 -7.56
CA SER A 257 -10.54 -11.43 -6.55
C SER A 257 -11.07 -12.78 -5.97
N GLY A 258 -10.74 -13.12 -4.76
CA GLY A 258 -11.11 -14.39 -4.16
C GLY A 258 -9.99 -15.33 -4.22
N ASP A 259 -9.38 -15.41 -3.07
CA ASP A 259 -8.07 -14.82 -3.05
C ASP A 259 -6.99 -15.88 -3.20
N GLU A 260 -7.01 -16.59 -4.34
CA GLU A 260 -5.98 -17.52 -4.88
C GLU A 260 -4.94 -16.90 -5.84
N THR A 261 -5.31 -15.85 -6.56
CA THR A 261 -4.37 -14.96 -7.21
C THR A 261 -4.40 -13.46 -6.82
N ARG A 262 -5.21 -12.92 -5.85
CA ARG A 262 -5.15 -11.53 -5.31
C ARG A 262 -4.30 -11.13 -4.02
N ALA A 263 -3.62 -11.87 -3.08
CA ALA A 263 -1.74 -14.09 -2.76
C ALA A 263 -0.37 -14.27 -3.56
N LEU A 264 -0.38 -14.80 -4.80
CA LEU A 264 0.70 -14.48 -5.73
C LEU A 264 0.79 -12.98 -6.06
N THR A 265 -0.25 -12.24 -6.46
CA THR A 265 -0.08 -10.78 -6.69
C THR A 265 0.74 -9.92 -5.70
N LEU A 266 0.23 -9.45 -4.56
CA LEU A 266 1.16 -8.85 -3.61
C LEU A 266 2.26 -9.75 -3.03
N PHE A 267 2.35 -11.06 -3.35
CA PHE A 267 3.58 -11.77 -3.02
C PHE A 267 4.72 -11.26 -3.87
N VAL A 268 4.56 -11.26 -5.21
CA VAL A 268 5.64 -10.72 -6.05
C VAL A 268 5.62 -9.18 -5.99
N LYS A 269 5.62 -8.57 -4.79
CA LYS A 269 5.56 -7.12 -4.59
C LYS A 269 6.70 -6.43 -3.88
N SER A 270 7.36 -6.94 -2.84
CA SER A 270 8.47 -6.18 -2.23
C SER A 270 9.80 -6.61 -2.74
N HIS A 271 10.11 -7.87 -2.41
CA HIS A 271 11.38 -8.54 -2.56
C HIS A 271 12.05 -8.31 -3.93
N GLU A 272 13.17 -8.97 -4.13
CA GLU A 272 13.94 -8.78 -5.36
C GLU A 272 13.96 -10.11 -6.17
N ILE A 273 12.79 -10.68 -6.53
CA ILE A 273 12.71 -11.91 -7.37
C ILE A 273 13.18 -11.68 -8.80
N ASN A 274 14.41 -12.08 -9.07
CA ASN A 274 14.96 -12.11 -10.42
C ASN A 274 14.63 -13.43 -11.15
N ALA A 275 14.01 -14.41 -10.50
CA ALA A 275 13.71 -15.72 -11.10
C ALA A 275 12.35 -16.33 -10.65
N ASN A 276 11.44 -16.62 -11.59
CA ASN A 276 10.18 -17.33 -11.30
C ASN A 276 10.11 -18.72 -11.93
N MET A 277 9.52 -19.69 -11.22
CA MET A 277 9.07 -20.97 -11.78
C MET A 277 7.68 -21.34 -11.26
N SER A 278 6.68 -21.32 -12.14
CA SER A 278 5.31 -21.75 -11.85
C SER A 278 5.09 -23.21 -12.28
N TYR A 279 4.44 -24.02 -11.44
CA TYR A 279 4.24 -25.46 -11.67
C TYR A 279 2.77 -25.84 -11.87
N HIS A 280 2.53 -26.46 -13.03
CA HIS A 280 1.24 -26.93 -13.55
C HIS A 280 1.29 -28.41 -13.94
N SER A 281 0.17 -29.01 -14.33
CA SER A 281 0.16 -30.32 -14.99
C SER A 281 -0.97 -30.45 -16.02
N TYR A 282 -0.78 -31.04 -17.21
CA TYR A 282 0.30 -31.97 -17.57
C TYR A 282 0.76 -31.86 -19.04
N GLN A 283 2.06 -32.01 -19.30
CA GLN A 283 2.62 -32.20 -20.66
C GLN A 283 4.08 -32.69 -20.71
N GLU A 284 4.82 -32.55 -19.60
CA GLU A 284 6.27 -32.76 -19.49
C GLU A 284 7.08 -31.73 -20.31
N GLU A 285 6.77 -30.44 -20.16
CA GLU A 285 7.36 -29.33 -20.92
C GLU A 285 7.57 -28.07 -20.07
N LEU A 286 8.49 -27.19 -20.47
CA LEU A 286 8.88 -25.96 -19.75
C LEU A 286 8.87 -24.75 -20.70
N TYR A 287 8.08 -23.73 -20.37
CA TYR A 287 7.83 -22.58 -21.24
C TYR A 287 8.29 -21.25 -20.64
N TRP A 288 8.35 -20.23 -21.49
CA TRP A 288 8.68 -18.83 -21.18
C TRP A 288 7.81 -17.86 -22.01
N PRO A 289 7.76 -16.57 -21.65
CA PRO A 289 6.98 -15.56 -22.38
C PRO A 289 7.47 -15.32 -23.82
N TRP A 290 6.66 -14.75 -24.72
CA TRP A 290 5.25 -14.39 -24.55
C TRP A 290 4.29 -15.54 -24.89
N GLY A 291 3.10 -15.44 -24.31
CA GLY A 291 1.91 -16.21 -24.62
C GLY A 291 0.92 -15.45 -25.49
N TRP A 292 0.85 -14.13 -25.40
CA TRP A 292 -0.02 -13.31 -26.24
C TRP A 292 0.50 -13.15 -27.67
N THR A 293 1.84 -13.07 -27.86
CA THR A 293 2.45 -12.93 -29.19
C THR A 293 3.50 -13.99 -29.50
N GLY A 294 3.66 -14.28 -30.80
CA GLY A 294 4.80 -15.03 -31.34
C GLY A 294 6.09 -14.22 -31.48
N SER A 295 6.06 -12.90 -31.21
CA SER A 295 7.26 -12.04 -31.23
C SER A 295 8.21 -12.39 -30.07
N PRO A 296 9.54 -12.37 -30.25
CA PRO A 296 10.47 -12.73 -29.19
C PRO A 296 10.51 -11.68 -28.06
N THR A 297 10.64 -12.15 -26.82
CA THR A 297 10.97 -11.27 -25.67
C THR A 297 12.33 -10.58 -25.85
N PRO A 298 12.56 -9.40 -25.24
CA PRO A 298 13.90 -8.78 -25.29
C PRO A 298 14.98 -9.66 -24.64
N ASP A 299 14.64 -10.49 -23.65
CA ASP A 299 15.55 -11.49 -23.06
C ASP A 299 15.53 -12.86 -23.74
N SER A 300 14.99 -12.98 -24.95
CA SER A 300 14.85 -14.25 -25.69
C SER A 300 16.16 -15.04 -25.83
N ILE A 301 17.31 -14.37 -25.84
CA ILE A 301 18.65 -14.99 -25.80
C ILE A 301 18.93 -15.66 -24.45
N LEU A 302 18.53 -15.04 -23.34
CA LEU A 302 18.68 -15.60 -21.99
C LEU A 302 17.70 -16.76 -21.77
N TYR A 303 16.44 -16.61 -22.20
CA TYR A 303 15.48 -17.73 -22.21
C TYR A 303 15.98 -18.92 -23.03
N SER A 304 16.50 -18.67 -24.23
CA SER A 304 17.13 -19.68 -25.09
C SER A 304 18.40 -20.31 -24.50
N ARG A 305 19.00 -19.72 -23.46
CA ARG A 305 20.15 -20.28 -22.73
C ARG A 305 19.71 -21.08 -21.51
N PHE A 306 18.89 -20.47 -20.66
CA PHE A 306 18.54 -20.99 -19.35
C PHE A 306 17.33 -21.95 -19.39
N GLY A 307 16.25 -21.59 -20.09
CA GLY A 307 15.06 -22.44 -20.25
C GLY A 307 15.39 -23.74 -20.98
N ASN A 308 16.17 -23.65 -22.06
CA ASN A 308 16.70 -24.82 -22.76
C ASN A 308 17.49 -25.76 -21.82
N ARG A 309 18.37 -25.19 -20.97
CA ARG A 309 19.19 -25.98 -20.05
C ARG A 309 18.39 -26.58 -18.90
N MET A 310 17.36 -25.90 -18.39
CA MET A 310 16.43 -26.46 -17.42
C MET A 310 15.65 -27.64 -18.00
N ALA A 311 15.05 -27.46 -19.18
CA ALA A 311 14.30 -28.52 -19.86
C ALA A 311 15.17 -29.76 -20.20
N ASP A 312 16.47 -29.58 -20.47
CA ASP A 312 17.42 -30.71 -20.65
C ASP A 312 17.65 -31.54 -19.37
N LEU A 313 17.59 -30.92 -18.20
CA LEU A 313 17.87 -31.54 -16.90
C LEU A 313 16.72 -32.43 -16.39
N ILE A 314 15.48 -32.08 -16.74
CA ILE A 314 14.26 -32.78 -16.34
C ILE A 314 14.01 -33.95 -17.30
N GLN A 315 14.01 -35.19 -16.81
CA GLN A 315 13.71 -36.37 -17.63
C GLN A 315 12.21 -36.69 -17.61
N LYS A 316 11.66 -37.02 -18.78
CA LYS A 316 10.26 -37.43 -18.97
C LYS A 316 10.00 -38.83 -18.41
N LEU A 317 8.80 -39.05 -17.86
CA LEU A 317 8.19 -40.37 -17.63
C LEU A 317 8.05 -41.13 -18.95
N SER A 318 7.74 -40.43 -20.06
CA SER A 318 7.75 -41.02 -21.41
C SER A 318 9.14 -41.42 -21.93
N GLY A 319 10.20 -41.05 -21.21
CA GLY A 319 11.59 -41.09 -21.69
C GLY A 319 11.96 -39.88 -22.55
N GLY A 320 13.22 -39.46 -22.46
CA GLY A 320 13.72 -38.20 -23.03
C GLY A 320 13.85 -37.09 -21.99
N SER A 321 14.08 -35.86 -22.46
CA SER A 321 14.07 -34.63 -21.63
C SER A 321 12.83 -33.79 -21.93
N TYR A 322 12.51 -32.82 -21.07
CA TYR A 322 11.30 -31.99 -21.21
C TYR A 322 11.27 -31.20 -22.53
N GLY A 323 10.05 -31.04 -23.06
CA GLY A 323 9.75 -30.13 -24.17
C GLY A 323 9.86 -28.68 -23.72
N ARG A 324 9.82 -27.73 -24.66
CA ARG A 324 10.13 -26.33 -24.38
C ARG A 324 9.76 -25.34 -25.47
N GLY A 325 9.57 -24.09 -25.07
CA GLY A 325 9.53 -22.96 -25.99
C GLY A 325 8.91 -21.70 -25.40
N GLN A 326 8.80 -20.67 -26.23
CA GLN A 326 7.91 -19.54 -25.99
C GLN A 326 6.45 -20.03 -26.09
N ILE A 327 5.62 -19.77 -25.07
CA ILE A 327 4.35 -20.51 -24.90
C ILE A 327 3.37 -20.34 -26.09
N TYR A 328 3.23 -19.14 -26.65
CA TYR A 328 2.45 -18.88 -27.90
C TYR A 328 2.85 -19.82 -29.04
N SER A 329 4.15 -20.07 -29.18
CA SER A 329 4.71 -20.87 -30.28
C SER A 329 4.73 -22.37 -29.99
N ALA A 330 4.64 -22.78 -28.73
CA ALA A 330 4.77 -24.17 -28.30
C ALA A 330 3.42 -24.87 -28.08
N ILE A 331 2.44 -24.18 -27.48
CA ILE A 331 1.11 -24.73 -27.17
C ILE A 331 0.02 -24.04 -28.01
N TYR A 332 -0.36 -22.84 -27.58
CA TYR A 332 -1.45 -22.00 -28.07
C TYR A 332 -1.24 -20.58 -27.50
N PRO A 333 -1.92 -19.53 -28.01
CA PRO A 333 -1.88 -18.21 -27.36
C PRO A 333 -2.40 -18.28 -25.92
N VAL A 334 -1.85 -17.48 -25.01
CA VAL A 334 -2.47 -17.22 -23.71
C VAL A 334 -2.33 -15.74 -23.41
N SER A 335 -3.39 -15.14 -22.90
CA SER A 335 -3.31 -13.82 -22.29
C SER A 335 -3.57 -13.96 -20.80
N GLY A 336 -2.95 -13.07 -20.02
CA GLY A 336 -2.93 -13.16 -18.57
C GLY A 336 -2.30 -14.45 -18.05
N SER A 337 -1.00 -14.68 -18.17
CA SER A 337 -0.40 -15.89 -17.57
C SER A 337 0.70 -15.56 -16.57
N SER A 338 0.80 -16.32 -15.47
CA SER A 338 1.72 -16.06 -14.35
C SER A 338 3.15 -15.88 -14.83
N LEU A 339 3.46 -16.61 -15.89
CA LEU A 339 4.65 -16.55 -16.71
C LEU A 339 4.97 -15.17 -17.30
N GLU A 340 4.13 -14.73 -18.24
CA GLU A 340 4.27 -13.44 -18.94
C GLU A 340 4.21 -12.32 -17.97
N TRP A 341 3.30 -12.49 -17.03
CA TRP A 341 3.12 -11.62 -15.92
C TRP A 341 4.39 -11.46 -15.12
N VAL A 342 4.97 -12.45 -14.42
CA VAL A 342 6.19 -12.24 -13.60
C VAL A 342 7.35 -11.72 -14.48
N TYR A 343 7.32 -11.88 -15.80
CA TYR A 343 8.34 -11.34 -16.68
C TYR A 343 8.18 -9.87 -17.11
N SER A 344 7.09 -9.49 -17.78
CA SER A 344 6.74 -8.06 -17.91
C SER A 344 6.41 -7.46 -16.56
N TYR A 345 6.48 -8.25 -15.48
CA TYR A 345 6.47 -7.76 -14.15
C TYR A 345 7.73 -7.11 -13.72
N ASN A 346 8.90 -7.53 -14.17
CA ASN A 346 10.12 -7.06 -13.55
C ASN A 346 10.92 -6.11 -14.44
N LYS A 347 10.72 -6.15 -15.74
CA LYS A 347 11.57 -5.43 -16.70
C LYS A 347 11.25 -3.94 -16.98
N TRP A 348 10.00 -3.51 -17.13
CA TRP A 348 9.54 -2.16 -17.52
C TRP A 348 9.36 -0.94 -16.52
N VAL A 349 9.15 -1.00 -15.18
CA VAL A 349 8.52 0.13 -14.37
C VAL A 349 8.91 0.35 -12.86
N LYS A 350 9.43 -0.62 -12.09
CA LYS A 350 10.29 -0.42 -10.87
C LYS A 350 11.79 -0.44 -11.24
N GLY A 351 12.18 -1.04 -12.36
CA GLY A 351 13.48 -0.96 -13.03
C GLY A 351 14.55 -2.01 -12.67
N ILE A 352 14.25 -3.32 -12.50
CA ILE A 352 15.23 -4.37 -12.05
C ILE A 352 15.15 -5.69 -12.90
N PRO A 353 16.16 -6.58 -12.92
CA PRO A 353 16.20 -7.70 -13.89
C PRO A 353 15.43 -8.97 -13.45
N ASN A 354 14.86 -9.73 -14.41
CA ASN A 354 14.17 -11.01 -14.15
C ASN A 354 14.09 -11.95 -15.37
N LEU A 355 13.95 -13.25 -15.11
CA LEU A 355 13.39 -14.23 -16.05
C LEU A 355 12.31 -15.09 -15.37
N SER A 356 11.22 -15.38 -16.08
CA SER A 356 10.10 -16.16 -15.54
C SER A 356 9.76 -17.35 -16.42
N PHE A 357 9.42 -18.46 -15.76
CA PHE A 357 9.22 -19.76 -16.38
C PHE A 357 7.98 -20.45 -15.82
N VAL A 358 7.41 -21.35 -16.61
CA VAL A 358 6.32 -22.25 -16.21
C VAL A 358 6.65 -23.66 -16.65
N THR A 359 6.25 -24.68 -15.89
CA THR A 359 6.51 -26.09 -16.22
C THR A 359 5.25 -26.93 -16.03
N GLU A 360 4.86 -27.63 -17.10
CA GLU A 360 3.79 -28.62 -17.14
C GLU A 360 4.36 -30.01 -16.78
N VAL A 361 4.03 -30.53 -15.60
CA VAL A 361 4.66 -31.75 -15.07
C VAL A 361 3.85 -33.01 -15.30
N GLY A 362 4.56 -34.11 -15.56
CA GLY A 362 3.95 -35.43 -15.72
C GLY A 362 2.98 -35.54 -16.91
N THR A 363 2.13 -36.57 -16.86
CA THR A 363 1.39 -37.14 -18.00
C THR A 363 -0.14 -37.21 -17.79
N ALA A 364 -0.63 -36.69 -16.67
CA ALA A 364 -2.02 -36.65 -16.23
C ALA A 364 -2.16 -35.73 -15.01
N PHE A 365 -3.34 -35.15 -14.77
CA PHE A 365 -3.66 -34.40 -13.55
C PHE A 365 -3.46 -35.23 -12.26
N TYR A 366 -3.88 -36.50 -12.30
CA TYR A 366 -3.94 -37.40 -11.15
C TYR A 366 -2.89 -38.51 -11.27
N GLN A 367 -1.66 -38.20 -10.87
CA GLN A 367 -0.49 -39.08 -11.00
C GLN A 367 -0.54 -40.29 -10.05
N PRO A 368 -0.07 -41.47 -10.49
CA PRO A 368 0.21 -42.58 -9.59
C PRO A 368 1.25 -42.22 -8.53
N ALA A 369 1.09 -42.69 -7.30
CA ALA A 369 2.03 -42.45 -6.20
C ALA A 369 3.47 -42.94 -6.47
N SER A 370 3.65 -43.87 -7.41
CA SER A 370 4.97 -44.34 -7.88
C SER A 370 5.76 -43.28 -8.65
N ASP A 371 5.06 -42.32 -9.26
CA ASP A 371 5.61 -41.45 -10.30
C ASP A 371 6.00 -40.08 -9.71
N LEU A 372 5.33 -39.68 -8.61
CA LEU A 372 5.56 -38.44 -7.85
C LEU A 372 7.03 -38.25 -7.41
N ASP A 373 7.67 -39.31 -6.91
CA ASP A 373 9.09 -39.24 -6.49
C ASP A 373 10.02 -38.93 -7.67
N ASN A 374 9.79 -39.52 -8.84
CA ASN A 374 10.55 -39.20 -10.04
C ASN A 374 10.21 -37.80 -10.55
N ILE A 375 8.93 -37.43 -10.70
CA ILE A 375 8.52 -36.07 -11.13
C ILE A 375 9.23 -35.02 -10.28
N SER A 376 9.20 -35.18 -8.95
CA SER A 376 9.82 -34.26 -8.00
C SER A 376 11.35 -34.21 -8.13
N ARG A 377 12.02 -35.38 -8.17
CA ARG A 377 13.49 -35.47 -8.33
C ARG A 377 14.01 -34.93 -9.66
N GLN A 378 13.21 -35.01 -10.72
CA GLN A 378 13.60 -34.52 -12.04
C GLN A 378 13.42 -33.00 -12.10
N ASN A 379 12.29 -32.47 -11.64
CA ASN A 379 12.01 -31.03 -11.63
C ASN A 379 12.87 -30.25 -10.63
N PHE A 380 13.22 -30.83 -9.47
CA PHE A 380 14.16 -30.22 -8.52
C PHE A 380 15.54 -29.90 -9.15
N LYS A 381 15.95 -30.60 -10.22
CA LYS A 381 17.18 -30.25 -10.95
C LYS A 381 17.07 -28.91 -11.67
N ALA A 382 15.88 -28.57 -12.18
CA ALA A 382 15.61 -27.28 -12.80
C ALA A 382 15.50 -26.18 -11.75
N ILE A 383 14.77 -26.40 -10.65
CA ILE A 383 14.71 -25.47 -9.50
C ILE A 383 16.11 -25.14 -9.01
N LYS A 384 16.91 -26.15 -8.65
CA LYS A 384 18.28 -25.94 -8.19
C LYS A 384 19.13 -25.19 -9.22
N TYR A 385 18.99 -25.50 -10.51
CA TYR A 385 19.74 -24.79 -11.55
C TYR A 385 19.31 -23.33 -11.67
N LEU A 386 18.01 -23.03 -11.58
CA LEU A 386 17.46 -21.66 -11.54
C LEU A 386 18.10 -20.84 -10.39
N CYS A 387 18.15 -21.41 -9.19
CA CYS A 387 18.79 -20.78 -8.04
C CYS A 387 20.29 -20.47 -8.29
N GLN A 388 21.01 -21.31 -9.03
CA GLN A 388 22.44 -21.12 -9.28
C GLN A 388 22.77 -19.92 -10.18
N PHE A 389 21.87 -19.53 -11.10
CA PHE A 389 22.18 -18.46 -12.06
C PHE A 389 21.40 -17.15 -11.83
N ALA A 390 20.71 -16.99 -10.70
CA ALA A 390 19.97 -15.76 -10.39
C ALA A 390 20.86 -14.48 -10.46
N ASP A 391 22.11 -14.51 -9.95
CA ASP A 391 23.09 -13.40 -10.14
C ASP A 391 23.28 -13.04 -11.62
N SER A 392 23.28 -14.06 -12.49
CA SER A 392 23.48 -13.87 -13.92
C SER A 392 22.25 -13.26 -14.59
N ILE A 393 21.07 -13.29 -13.96
CA ILE A 393 19.90 -12.55 -14.42
C ILE A 393 20.08 -11.06 -14.07
N ILE A 394 20.46 -10.75 -12.83
CA ILE A 394 20.79 -9.37 -12.38
C ILE A 394 21.83 -8.73 -13.31
N ILE A 395 22.89 -9.47 -13.66
CA ILE A 395 23.99 -8.94 -14.47
C ILE A 395 23.62 -8.82 -15.97
N LEU A 396 22.81 -9.74 -16.52
CA LEU A 396 22.63 -9.88 -17.98
C LEU A 396 21.31 -9.39 -18.54
N SER A 397 20.21 -9.43 -17.78
CA SER A 397 18.93 -8.88 -18.24
C SER A 397 18.88 -7.38 -17.93
N LYS A 398 18.42 -6.57 -18.89
CA LYS A 398 18.32 -5.12 -18.71
C LYS A 398 16.87 -4.62 -18.64
N PRO A 399 16.45 -3.98 -17.54
CA PRO A 399 15.15 -3.34 -17.42
C PRO A 399 15.09 -1.98 -18.13
N ALA A 400 13.88 -1.48 -18.35
CA ALA A 400 13.61 -0.12 -18.77
C ALA A 400 13.83 0.86 -17.61
N VAL A 401 13.91 2.15 -17.93
CA VAL A 401 14.00 3.18 -16.91
C VAL A 401 12.60 3.39 -16.29
N PRO A 402 12.43 3.18 -14.97
CA PRO A 402 11.17 3.39 -14.28
C PRO A 402 10.83 4.88 -14.18
N GLN A 403 9.56 5.20 -13.87
CA GLN A 403 9.15 6.58 -13.61
C GLN A 403 9.99 7.21 -12.48
N PRO A 404 10.69 8.33 -12.72
CA PRO A 404 11.34 9.09 -11.66
C PRO A 404 10.33 9.92 -10.85
N GLU A 405 10.74 10.39 -9.67
CA GLU A 405 9.95 11.30 -8.84
C GLU A 405 10.50 12.74 -8.92
N ILE A 406 9.65 13.74 -9.19
CA ILE A 406 10.07 15.15 -9.26
C ILE A 406 10.01 15.81 -7.88
N ILE A 407 11.10 16.51 -7.51
CA ILE A 407 11.25 17.27 -6.27
C ILE A 407 11.38 18.76 -6.58
N ILE A 408 10.35 19.53 -6.21
CA ILE A 408 10.28 21.00 -6.27
C ILE A 408 9.12 21.50 -5.37
N GLU A 409 9.26 22.72 -4.85
CA GLU A 409 8.22 23.43 -4.10
C GLU A 409 7.04 23.87 -4.98
N ASP A 410 5.83 23.92 -4.42
CA ASP A 410 4.60 24.30 -5.16
C ASP A 410 4.57 25.79 -5.58
N THR A 411 5.45 26.61 -5.03
CA THR A 411 5.65 28.02 -5.39
C THR A 411 7.14 28.30 -5.49
N VAL A 412 7.57 28.93 -6.58
CA VAL A 412 8.98 29.28 -6.81
C VAL A 412 9.14 30.71 -7.37
N PRO A 413 10.30 31.37 -7.18
CA PRO A 413 10.64 32.58 -7.93
C PRO A 413 10.93 32.27 -9.41
N GLN A 414 11.07 33.30 -10.25
CA GLN A 414 11.36 33.14 -11.69
C GLN A 414 12.69 32.41 -12.04
N THR A 415 13.59 32.18 -11.07
CA THR A 415 14.83 31.42 -11.27
C THR A 415 14.86 30.29 -10.24
N PHE A 416 14.78 29.04 -10.69
CA PHE A 416 14.57 27.87 -9.84
C PHE A 416 15.15 26.60 -10.47
N THR A 417 15.31 25.55 -9.67
CA THR A 417 15.83 24.23 -10.11
C THR A 417 14.80 23.14 -9.84
N ILE A 418 14.44 22.38 -10.89
CA ILE A 418 13.71 21.11 -10.76
C ILE A 418 14.75 20.01 -10.52
N ASN A 419 14.50 19.12 -9.56
CA ASN A 419 15.30 17.92 -9.33
C ASN A 419 14.40 16.68 -9.54
N TRP A 420 14.98 15.51 -9.79
CA TRP A 420 14.25 14.24 -9.76
C TRP A 420 15.08 13.07 -9.23
N ILE A 421 14.40 12.07 -8.66
CA ILE A 421 15.00 10.83 -8.16
C ILE A 421 14.74 9.70 -9.17
N PRO A 422 15.79 9.07 -9.75
CA PRO A 422 15.68 7.80 -10.45
C PRO A 422 15.38 6.66 -9.48
N LYS A 423 14.49 5.73 -9.85
CA LYS A 423 14.28 4.49 -9.09
C LYS A 423 15.24 3.41 -9.59
N TYR A 424 15.83 2.67 -8.65
CA TYR A 424 16.74 1.54 -8.88
C TYR A 424 17.86 1.75 -9.94
N PRO A 425 18.58 2.90 -9.93
CA PRO A 425 19.49 3.31 -11.01
C PRO A 425 20.64 2.33 -11.28
N GLU A 426 21.03 1.51 -10.32
CA GLU A 426 22.04 0.46 -10.40
C GLU A 426 21.71 -0.62 -11.46
N TYR A 427 20.44 -0.93 -11.70
CA TYR A 427 20.05 -1.95 -12.68
C TYR A 427 19.70 -1.37 -14.05
N ASN A 428 18.91 -0.28 -14.09
CA ASN A 428 18.41 0.33 -15.34
C ASN A 428 19.32 1.42 -15.95
N THR A 429 20.26 1.98 -15.18
CA THR A 429 21.33 2.90 -15.60
C THR A 429 20.93 3.94 -16.66
N PRO A 430 20.13 4.98 -16.31
CA PRO A 430 19.69 5.99 -17.25
C PRO A 430 20.85 6.81 -17.81
N SER A 431 20.91 6.93 -19.13
CA SER A 431 22.00 7.61 -19.85
C SER A 431 21.70 9.08 -20.21
N LYS A 432 20.41 9.45 -20.19
CA LYS A 432 19.90 10.80 -20.38
C LYS A 432 18.43 10.90 -19.94
N TRP A 433 17.96 12.12 -19.72
CA TRP A 433 16.58 12.45 -19.35
C TRP A 433 15.94 13.41 -20.36
N GLU A 434 14.61 13.35 -20.45
CA GLU A 434 13.77 14.29 -21.18
C GLU A 434 12.82 14.98 -20.21
N LEU A 435 13.01 16.30 -20.05
CA LEU A 435 12.15 17.20 -19.29
C LEU A 435 11.25 17.97 -20.26
N VAL A 436 9.96 17.99 -19.98
CA VAL A 436 8.95 18.66 -20.78
C VAL A 436 8.08 19.53 -19.87
N GLU A 437 7.82 20.76 -20.31
CA GLU A 437 6.89 21.70 -19.68
C GLU A 437 5.55 21.65 -20.41
N LEU A 438 4.45 21.77 -19.67
CA LEU A 438 3.12 21.98 -20.20
C LEU A 438 2.53 23.24 -19.56
N SER A 439 1.90 24.08 -20.36
CA SER A 439 1.36 25.36 -19.90
C SER A 439 -0.05 25.62 -20.45
N ASN A 440 -0.77 26.54 -19.79
CA ASN A 440 -2.18 26.85 -20.09
C ASN A 440 -3.08 25.60 -20.04
N MET A 441 -3.04 24.87 -18.93
CA MET A 441 -3.92 23.73 -18.70
C MET A 441 -5.39 24.20 -18.68
N ASN A 442 -6.23 23.58 -19.50
CA ASN A 442 -7.67 23.73 -19.49
C ASN A 442 -8.33 22.37 -19.24
N ILE A 443 -9.42 22.42 -18.46
CA ILE A 443 -10.20 21.27 -18.04
C ILE A 443 -11.63 21.48 -18.55
N THR A 444 -12.07 20.62 -19.45
CA THR A 444 -13.32 20.82 -20.21
C THR A 444 -13.99 19.51 -20.54
N THR A 445 -15.24 19.56 -20.99
CA THR A 445 -15.85 18.43 -21.69
C THR A 445 -15.18 18.25 -23.08
N ASP A 446 -15.19 17.03 -23.64
CA ASP A 446 -14.86 16.75 -25.06
C ASP A 446 -16.05 16.01 -25.70
N ASP A 447 -16.88 16.80 -26.36
CA ASP A 447 -18.11 16.44 -27.06
C ASP A 447 -17.87 15.71 -28.40
N ALA A 448 -16.69 15.08 -28.56
CA ALA A 448 -16.11 14.53 -29.79
C ALA A 448 -15.97 15.48 -31.01
N GLU A 449 -16.81 16.52 -31.13
CA GLU A 449 -16.85 17.51 -32.22
C GLU A 449 -15.53 18.27 -32.42
N SER A 450 -14.69 18.32 -31.39
CA SER A 450 -13.34 18.91 -31.44
C SER A 450 -12.31 18.03 -32.16
N GLY A 451 -12.64 16.77 -32.45
CA GLY A 451 -11.75 15.75 -33.00
C GLY A 451 -10.76 15.19 -31.97
N SER A 452 -10.24 14.00 -32.26
CA SER A 452 -9.49 13.10 -31.36
C SER A 452 -8.13 13.60 -30.86
N SER A 453 -7.80 14.88 -31.07
CA SER A 453 -6.47 15.48 -30.82
C SER A 453 -5.99 15.43 -29.37
N ARG A 454 -6.93 15.31 -28.42
CA ARG A 454 -6.69 15.15 -26.98
C ARG A 454 -6.34 13.70 -26.60
N TRP A 455 -6.28 12.80 -27.58
CA TRP A 455 -6.14 11.35 -27.42
C TRP A 455 -5.28 10.68 -28.53
N VAL A 456 -5.12 9.35 -28.52
CA VAL A 456 -4.14 8.58 -29.32
C VAL A 456 -4.74 7.27 -29.91
N LEU A 457 -5.63 7.40 -30.90
CA LEU A 457 -6.29 6.30 -31.68
C LEU A 457 -5.33 5.15 -32.08
N ASP A 458 -5.79 3.91 -31.90
CA ASP A 458 -5.12 2.64 -32.23
C ASP A 458 -6.19 1.52 -32.35
N GLY A 459 -7.31 1.89 -32.97
CA GLY A 459 -8.46 1.05 -33.30
C GLY A 459 -9.51 1.83 -34.10
N PHE A 460 -9.96 2.98 -33.57
CA PHE A 460 -11.21 3.60 -34.02
C PHE A 460 -11.04 4.75 -35.00
N SER A 461 -12.18 5.36 -35.27
CA SER A 461 -12.36 6.57 -36.06
C SER A 461 -13.49 7.42 -35.49
N LEU A 462 -13.52 8.72 -35.85
CA LEU A 462 -14.69 9.56 -35.59
C LEU A 462 -15.92 9.16 -36.42
N SER A 463 -17.09 9.17 -35.76
CA SER A 463 -18.25 8.41 -36.22
C SER A 463 -19.57 9.10 -35.91
N THR A 464 -20.55 8.93 -36.81
CA THR A 464 -21.62 9.91 -36.98
C THR A 464 -23.04 9.38 -37.14
N SER A 465 -23.27 8.06 -37.25
CA SER A 465 -24.67 7.56 -37.35
C SER A 465 -25.36 7.36 -36.00
N GLN A 466 -24.70 7.70 -34.88
CA GLN A 466 -25.36 8.01 -33.60
C GLN A 466 -24.38 8.74 -32.64
N ALA A 467 -24.87 9.64 -31.77
CA ALA A 467 -24.11 10.48 -30.82
C ALA A 467 -25.09 11.09 -29.76
N HIS A 468 -24.61 11.45 -28.56
CA HIS A 468 -25.43 11.99 -27.45
C HIS A 468 -25.62 13.48 -27.67
N SER A 469 -24.47 14.14 -27.70
CA SER A 469 -24.29 15.53 -28.00
C SER A 469 -23.92 15.66 -29.48
N GLY A 470 -24.05 16.87 -30.03
CA GLY A 470 -23.62 17.18 -31.40
C GLY A 470 -24.11 16.19 -32.47
N THR A 471 -23.16 15.53 -33.10
CA THR A 471 -23.24 14.63 -34.24
C THR A 471 -22.14 13.55 -34.26
N HIS A 472 -21.06 13.74 -33.48
CA HIS A 472 -19.96 12.80 -33.34
C HIS A 472 -20.02 12.07 -32.01
N SER A 473 -19.84 10.76 -32.13
CA SER A 473 -19.10 9.92 -31.20
C SER A 473 -17.79 9.54 -31.91
N TYR A 474 -16.97 8.63 -31.38
CA TYR A 474 -15.95 7.92 -32.19
C TYR A 474 -16.22 6.36 -32.27
N PHE A 475 -15.48 5.36 -32.81
CA PHE A 475 -16.08 4.04 -33.30
C PHE A 475 -15.19 2.79 -33.54
N SER A 476 -15.58 1.57 -33.11
CA SER A 476 -14.68 0.37 -33.02
C SER A 476 -14.07 -0.17 -34.29
N GLY A 477 -14.89 -0.73 -35.15
CA GLY A 477 -14.51 -1.83 -36.04
C GLY A 477 -15.33 -3.05 -35.62
N ASN A 478 -15.95 -3.80 -36.55
CA ASN A 478 -16.83 -4.94 -36.20
C ASN A 478 -16.17 -6.20 -36.66
N THR A 479 -15.37 -6.72 -35.76
CA THR A 479 -14.53 -7.87 -36.00
C THR A 479 -14.46 -8.68 -34.74
N ASN A 480 -14.81 -9.96 -34.87
CA ASN A 480 -14.31 -11.02 -34.01
C ASN A 480 -12.77 -10.96 -33.94
N ASP A 481 -12.18 -11.47 -32.85
CA ASP A 481 -10.72 -11.55 -32.63
C ASP A 481 -9.98 -10.20 -32.88
N MET A 482 -10.50 -9.10 -32.33
CA MET A 482 -9.90 -7.76 -32.33
C MET A 482 -9.46 -7.38 -30.90
N ASN A 483 -8.57 -6.38 -30.80
CA ASN A 483 -8.12 -5.65 -29.62
C ASN A 483 -7.50 -4.31 -30.08
N SER A 484 -7.44 -3.22 -29.29
CA SER A 484 -6.98 -1.89 -29.79
C SER A 484 -6.43 -0.86 -28.69
N ALA A 485 -5.96 0.40 -28.97
CA ALA A 485 -5.66 1.53 -27.99
C ALA A 485 -6.30 2.96 -28.30
N LEU A 486 -6.61 3.85 -27.33
CA LEU A 486 -6.75 5.33 -27.55
C LEU A 486 -6.34 6.16 -26.34
N LEU A 487 -5.04 6.37 -26.16
CA LEU A 487 -4.55 7.08 -24.98
C LEU A 487 -4.95 8.56 -24.97
N SER A 488 -5.76 9.03 -24.02
CA SER A 488 -5.77 10.46 -23.68
C SER A 488 -4.33 10.89 -23.44
N LYS A 489 -4.03 11.99 -24.08
CA LYS A 489 -2.67 12.30 -24.44
C LYS A 489 -1.89 12.95 -23.30
N TYR A 490 -2.62 13.45 -22.31
CA TYR A 490 -2.11 14.24 -21.21
C TYR A 490 -2.77 13.87 -19.90
N PRO A 491 -2.03 13.94 -18.78
CA PRO A 491 -2.57 13.50 -17.52
C PRO A 491 -3.42 14.59 -16.84
N TYR A 492 -4.42 14.19 -16.06
CA TYR A 492 -5.25 15.06 -15.21
C TYR A 492 -4.75 15.07 -13.77
N ILE A 493 -4.85 16.22 -13.09
CA ILE A 493 -4.51 16.39 -11.67
C ILE A 493 -5.79 16.72 -10.90
N VAL A 494 -5.91 16.12 -9.75
CA VAL A 494 -7.18 15.98 -9.03
C VAL A 494 -7.18 16.66 -7.67
N LYS A 495 -8.39 17.01 -7.27
CA LYS A 495 -8.78 17.54 -5.97
C LYS A 495 -9.92 16.70 -5.45
N GLU A 496 -9.91 16.34 -4.17
CA GLU A 496 -11.14 16.07 -3.40
C GLU A 496 -12.36 16.84 -3.98
N ASN A 497 -13.47 16.15 -4.15
CA ASN A 497 -14.77 16.56 -4.69
C ASN A 497 -14.91 16.93 -6.18
N ASP A 498 -13.87 16.76 -7.02
CA ASP A 498 -13.98 16.90 -8.49
C ASP A 498 -15.02 15.92 -9.10
N SER A 499 -15.01 15.71 -10.41
CA SER A 499 -15.75 14.63 -11.05
C SER A 499 -15.12 14.37 -12.38
N LEU A 500 -14.97 13.13 -12.79
CA LEU A 500 -15.07 12.82 -14.19
C LEU A 500 -16.62 12.89 -14.56
N ILE A 501 -17.09 13.11 -15.81
CA ILE A 501 -18.51 13.22 -16.32
C ILE A 501 -18.66 12.58 -17.74
N PHE A 502 -19.76 11.83 -18.04
CA PHE A 502 -20.19 11.24 -19.35
C PHE A 502 -21.59 10.49 -19.24
N TRP A 503 -21.87 9.62 -20.22
CA TRP A 503 -23.02 8.86 -20.81
C TRP A 503 -22.36 7.72 -21.67
N CYS A 504 -22.78 6.48 -22.01
CA CYS A 504 -22.08 5.43 -22.89
C CYS A 504 -23.02 4.42 -23.68
N TYR A 505 -22.87 3.88 -24.94
CA TYR A 505 -23.68 2.70 -25.52
C TYR A 505 -22.90 1.53 -26.12
N TYR A 506 -23.12 0.32 -25.56
CA TYR A 506 -22.73 -1.03 -25.96
C TYR A 506 -23.61 -1.54 -27.06
N ASN A 507 -23.13 -2.50 -27.84
CA ASN A 507 -24.09 -3.46 -28.32
C ASN A 507 -23.60 -4.89 -28.41
N LEU A 508 -24.09 -5.70 -27.47
CA LEU A 508 -23.71 -7.09 -27.20
C LEU A 508 -24.97 -7.92 -26.72
N GLU A 509 -24.94 -9.09 -26.05
CA GLU A 509 -26.12 -9.91 -25.55
C GLU A 509 -25.73 -10.75 -24.29
N THR A 510 -26.49 -11.45 -23.41
CA THR A 510 -25.98 -12.11 -22.11
C THR A 510 -25.29 -13.53 -22.00
N ASN A 511 -23.95 -13.57 -21.88
CA ASN A 511 -22.87 -14.58 -21.72
C ASN A 511 -21.83 -14.99 -22.88
N TYR A 512 -20.80 -14.18 -23.32
CA TYR A 512 -19.56 -14.29 -24.24
C TYR A 512 -18.39 -13.22 -24.23
N ASP A 513 -18.51 -11.92 -24.58
CA ASP A 513 -17.44 -10.88 -24.55
C ASP A 513 -18.00 -9.41 -24.50
N VAL A 514 -17.30 -8.44 -23.89
CA VAL A 514 -17.78 -7.41 -22.92
C VAL A 514 -17.53 -5.73 -23.11
N ALA A 515 -16.96 -4.76 -22.23
CA ALA A 515 -16.36 -3.30 -22.15
C ALA A 515 -15.88 -2.59 -20.70
N VAL A 516 -15.20 -1.41 -20.38
CA VAL A 516 -14.69 -0.99 -18.93
C VAL A 516 -13.94 0.35 -18.37
N VAL A 517 -12.84 0.98 -18.88
CA VAL A 517 -12.14 2.32 -18.56
C VAL A 517 -10.86 2.49 -17.54
N GLU A 518 -9.49 2.63 -17.90
CA GLU A 518 -8.10 3.13 -17.31
C GLU A 518 -7.35 4.54 -17.67
N VAL A 519 -6.86 5.37 -16.72
CA VAL A 519 -6.32 6.77 -16.77
C VAL A 519 -4.86 6.84 -16.25
N SER A 520 -3.84 6.11 -16.70
CA SER A 520 -2.70 5.67 -15.82
C SER A 520 -1.85 6.70 -15.05
N GLU A 521 -1.29 6.34 -13.87
CA GLU A 521 -0.07 7.01 -13.33
C GLU A 521 1.05 6.98 -14.38
N ASN A 522 1.19 5.85 -15.10
CA ASN A 522 2.42 5.48 -15.78
C ASN A 522 2.28 4.89 -17.20
N ARG A 523 1.07 4.64 -17.72
CA ARG A 523 0.70 4.22 -19.10
C ARG A 523 1.31 2.93 -19.66
N LEU A 524 2.20 2.31 -18.93
CA LEU A 524 2.40 0.87 -19.05
C LEU A 524 1.30 0.19 -18.26
N GLU A 525 0.86 0.85 -17.20
CA GLU A 525 0.08 0.20 -16.21
C GLU A 525 -1.38 0.55 -16.25
N TRP A 526 -2.21 -0.49 -16.23
CA TRP A 526 -3.47 -0.52 -16.92
C TRP A 526 -4.65 -1.21 -16.22
N PHE A 527 -4.94 -0.91 -14.97
CA PHE A 527 -5.61 -1.90 -14.14
C PHE A 527 -7.11 -2.23 -14.33
N ASN A 528 -8.19 -1.46 -14.12
CA ASN A 528 -9.61 -1.89 -14.18
C ASN A 528 -10.63 -0.86 -13.44
N LEU A 529 -11.87 -0.32 -13.79
CA LEU A 529 -12.71 0.67 -12.96
C LEU A 529 -13.78 0.27 -11.91
N ASP A 530 -14.74 -0.64 -12.03
CA ASP A 530 -15.11 -1.54 -13.10
C ASP A 530 -15.69 -3.00 -12.61
N THR A 531 -16.35 -3.31 -11.43
CA THR A 531 -16.78 -4.73 -10.80
C THR A 531 -18.04 -5.81 -11.24
N THR A 532 -19.94 -5.54 -12.51
CA THR A 532 -21.19 -6.06 -13.08
C THR A 532 -20.96 -5.97 -14.59
N ARG A 533 -20.09 -5.02 -14.96
CA ARG A 533 -19.36 -4.60 -16.13
C ARG A 533 -20.33 -4.28 -17.22
N PHE A 534 -19.75 -3.98 -18.36
CA PHE A 534 -20.48 -3.95 -19.66
C PHE A 534 -21.24 -6.30 -21.35
N THR A 535 -22.49 -6.79 -21.76
CA THR A 535 -23.83 -7.28 -21.20
C THR A 535 -24.87 -6.63 -20.27
N GLY A 536 -26.15 -6.83 -20.44
CA GLY A 536 -26.89 -7.71 -21.37
C GLY A 536 -27.27 -7.16 -22.87
N SER A 537 -28.74 -5.56 -23.71
CA SER A 537 -29.32 -4.83 -24.86
C SER A 537 -29.02 -3.32 -24.56
N SER A 538 -28.88 -2.31 -25.47
CA SER A 538 -28.74 -0.79 -25.24
C SER A 538 -29.84 0.33 -25.52
N GLY A 539 -29.71 1.56 -24.97
CA GLY A 539 -30.50 2.81 -25.28
C GLY A 539 -30.45 4.03 -24.27
N TRP A 540 -29.98 5.24 -24.68
CA TRP A 540 -29.28 6.33 -23.90
C TRP A 540 -29.47 6.61 -22.39
N VAL A 541 -28.39 6.52 -21.56
CA VAL A 541 -28.36 6.79 -20.10
C VAL A 541 -27.04 7.31 -19.38
N ARG A 542 -27.08 8.43 -18.63
CA ARG A 542 -25.93 9.13 -17.97
C ARG A 542 -25.22 8.49 -16.73
N LYS A 543 -23.95 8.89 -16.43
CA LYS A 543 -22.95 8.06 -15.71
C LYS A 543 -21.91 8.67 -14.71
N LYS A 544 -21.48 7.93 -13.63
CA LYS A 544 -21.11 8.50 -12.26
C LYS A 544 -20.34 7.50 -11.08
N TYR A 545 -19.04 7.65 -10.48
CA TYR A 545 -17.93 7.05 -9.45
C TYR A 545 -16.73 7.99 -9.04
N SER A 546 -15.82 7.66 -8.09
CA SER A 546 -15.20 8.73 -7.28
C SER A 546 -13.69 8.88 -6.83
N LEU A 547 -13.38 10.10 -6.24
CA LEU A 547 -12.28 11.13 -6.14
C LEU A 547 -11.53 11.29 -4.81
N ASN A 548 -11.31 10.18 -4.12
CA ASN A 548 -10.82 10.18 -2.75
C ASN A 548 -9.37 9.65 -2.68
N GLN A 549 -9.11 8.37 -2.95
CA GLN A 549 -7.87 7.68 -2.56
C GLN A 549 -6.58 8.10 -3.31
N TRP A 550 -6.71 9.09 -4.20
CA TRP A 550 -5.70 9.57 -5.13
C TRP A 550 -5.67 11.08 -5.30
N ALA A 551 -6.24 11.81 -4.34
CA ALA A 551 -6.16 13.26 -4.34
C ALA A 551 -4.68 13.69 -4.44
N GLY A 552 -4.31 14.45 -5.49
CA GLY A 552 -2.99 15.06 -5.63
C GLY A 552 -1.89 14.35 -6.47
N LYS A 553 -2.17 13.34 -7.29
CA LYS A 553 -1.20 12.77 -8.28
C LYS A 553 -1.51 13.22 -9.73
N SER A 554 -1.13 12.48 -10.79
CA SER A 554 -1.52 12.79 -12.19
C SER A 554 -1.80 11.57 -13.10
N VAL A 555 -2.75 11.65 -14.05
CA VAL A 555 -3.31 10.46 -14.72
C VAL A 555 -3.75 10.57 -16.21
N TYR A 556 -3.40 9.63 -17.12
CA TYR A 556 -3.78 9.59 -18.58
C TYR A 556 -5.01 8.75 -19.07
N PHE A 557 -6.19 9.38 -19.33
CA PHE A 557 -7.49 8.74 -19.69
C PHE A 557 -7.44 7.97 -21.02
N ARG A 558 -8.48 7.21 -21.45
CA ARG A 558 -8.72 6.41 -22.70
C ARG A 558 -10.29 5.81 -22.49
N PHE A 559 -11.11 5.09 -23.37
CA PHE A 559 -12.26 4.03 -23.29
C PHE A 559 -12.25 2.63 -24.18
N ARG A 560 -11.70 1.41 -23.80
CA ARG A 560 -10.97 0.30 -24.60
C ARG A 560 -11.71 -0.89 -25.35
N SER A 561 -11.08 -2.03 -25.74
CA SER A 561 -11.46 -3.06 -26.79
C SER A 561 -10.77 -4.42 -26.85
N MET A 562 -11.55 -5.55 -26.85
CA MET A 562 -11.29 -6.86 -27.54
C MET A 562 -12.58 -7.66 -27.90
N THR A 563 -12.53 -8.68 -28.77
CA THR A 563 -13.60 -9.68 -29.10
C THR A 563 -13.14 -11.14 -28.94
N ASP A 564 -14.09 -12.08 -28.85
CA ASP A 564 -13.92 -13.49 -29.21
C ASP A 564 -14.29 -13.81 -30.67
N GLY A 565 -14.04 -15.05 -31.09
CA GLY A 565 -14.15 -15.51 -32.47
C GLY A 565 -15.55 -15.54 -33.11
N SER A 566 -16.68 -15.20 -32.46
CA SER A 566 -18.01 -15.47 -33.06
C SER A 566 -19.25 -14.66 -32.59
N THR A 567 -20.10 -14.31 -33.59
CA THR A 567 -21.42 -13.64 -33.53
C THR A 567 -21.37 -12.11 -33.60
N LEU A 568 -22.15 -11.50 -34.52
CA LEU A 568 -22.24 -10.04 -34.69
C LEU A 568 -23.70 -9.50 -34.70
N ASN A 569 -24.17 -8.93 -33.57
CA ASN A 569 -25.05 -7.67 -33.40
C ASN A 569 -24.09 -4.82 -33.09
N GLY A 570 -24.74 -3.63 -32.80
CA GLY A 570 -24.27 -2.21 -32.95
C GLY A 570 -23.08 -1.65 -32.13
N GLY A 571 -22.23 -2.43 -31.44
CA GLY A 571 -20.99 -2.03 -30.73
C GLY A 571 -21.05 -1.04 -29.56
N PHE A 572 -20.03 -1.06 -28.71
CA PHE A 572 -19.70 0.05 -27.79
C PHE A 572 -19.05 1.23 -28.54
N TYR A 573 -19.41 2.45 -28.17
CA TYR A 573 -18.78 3.71 -28.59
C TYR A 573 -19.20 4.89 -27.70
N VAL A 574 -18.62 6.08 -27.92
CA VAL A 574 -18.21 7.00 -26.83
C VAL A 574 -18.25 8.53 -27.33
N ASP A 575 -18.64 9.57 -26.53
CA ASP A 575 -18.58 11.11 -26.66
C ASP A 575 -18.71 11.84 -25.25
N ASP A 576 -18.93 13.15 -25.06
CA ASP A 576 -19.29 13.83 -23.77
C ASP A 576 -18.38 13.65 -22.51
N ILE A 577 -17.17 13.10 -22.69
CA ILE A 577 -15.92 13.19 -21.90
C ILE A 577 -15.86 14.37 -20.92
N TYR A 578 -15.52 14.22 -19.63
CA TYR A 578 -15.06 15.33 -18.75
C TYR A 578 -14.37 14.83 -17.47
N PRO A 579 -13.34 15.47 -16.88
CA PRO A 579 -12.39 16.36 -17.50
C PRO A 579 -11.64 15.66 -18.64
N SER A 580 -11.71 16.30 -19.79
CA SER A 580 -10.68 16.21 -20.81
C SER A 580 -9.57 17.20 -20.45
N CYS A 581 -8.32 16.72 -20.39
CA CYS A 581 -7.17 17.57 -20.13
C CYS A 581 -6.59 18.11 -21.45
N ILE A 582 -6.48 19.43 -21.58
CA ILE A 582 -5.82 20.09 -22.72
C ILE A 582 -4.75 21.03 -22.18
N PHE A 583 -3.57 21.04 -22.80
CA PHE A 583 -2.53 22.02 -22.54
C PHE A 583 -2.34 22.90 -23.79
N GLY A 584 -2.28 24.22 -23.60
CA GLY A 584 -2.14 25.17 -24.70
C GLY A 584 -0.76 25.13 -25.36
N ASN A 585 0.29 24.81 -24.61
CA ASN A 585 1.61 24.46 -25.14
C ASN A 585 2.16 23.22 -24.40
N VAL A 586 2.99 22.45 -25.08
CA VAL A 586 3.73 21.28 -24.56
C VAL A 586 5.12 21.33 -25.18
N ASP A 587 6.11 21.73 -24.39
CA ASP A 587 7.43 22.16 -24.85
C ASP A 587 8.53 21.28 -24.24
N THR A 588 9.24 20.52 -25.08
CA THR A 588 10.41 19.72 -24.66
C THR A 588 11.58 20.64 -24.35
N ILE A 589 11.79 20.94 -23.06
CA ILE A 589 12.86 21.81 -22.55
C ILE A 589 14.24 21.24 -22.92
N SER A 590 14.43 19.93 -22.75
CA SER A 590 15.59 19.19 -23.26
C SER A 590 15.33 17.69 -23.21
N SER A 591 15.85 16.94 -24.20
CA SER A 591 15.83 15.46 -24.28
C SER A 591 17.22 14.82 -24.23
N THR A 592 18.19 15.59 -23.71
CA THR A 592 19.61 15.23 -23.60
C THR A 592 20.23 15.64 -22.25
N ILE A 593 19.43 15.74 -21.18
CA ILE A 593 19.95 16.10 -19.85
C ILE A 593 20.67 14.88 -19.27
N THR A 594 21.94 15.02 -18.86
CA THR A 594 22.72 13.92 -18.26
C THR A 594 22.56 13.81 -16.75
N ASP A 595 22.32 14.94 -16.11
CA ASP A 595 22.14 15.07 -14.66
C ASP A 595 20.68 14.86 -14.25
N THR A 596 20.41 14.74 -12.96
CA THR A 596 19.05 14.54 -12.41
C THR A 596 18.39 15.85 -11.96
N PHE A 597 18.75 16.97 -12.59
CA PHE A 597 18.20 18.30 -12.31
C PHE A 597 18.26 19.22 -13.54
N PHE A 598 17.47 20.29 -13.52
CA PHE A 598 17.51 21.36 -14.52
C PHE A 598 17.17 22.72 -13.88
N THR A 599 17.89 23.77 -14.25
CA THR A 599 17.71 25.13 -13.72
C THR A 599 17.12 26.06 -14.78
N PHE A 600 16.03 26.73 -14.44
CA PHE A 600 15.43 27.80 -15.24
C PHE A 600 15.95 29.16 -14.76
N GLU A 601 16.26 30.05 -15.70
CA GLU A 601 16.63 31.44 -15.42
C GLU A 601 15.59 32.40 -16.06
N GLY A 602 14.85 33.15 -15.24
CA GLY A 602 13.88 34.14 -15.74
C GLY A 602 12.60 33.58 -16.34
N HIS A 603 12.10 32.44 -15.83
CA HIS A 603 10.82 31.82 -16.21
C HIS A 603 9.65 32.81 -16.11
N SER A 604 8.63 32.67 -16.97
CA SER A 604 7.41 33.49 -16.90
C SER A 604 6.62 33.23 -15.61
N MET A 605 5.99 34.26 -15.05
CA MET A 605 5.12 34.11 -13.87
C MET A 605 3.78 33.43 -14.24
N GLY A 606 3.23 32.62 -13.34
CA GLY A 606 1.97 31.89 -13.55
C GLY A 606 2.07 30.40 -13.19
N GLU A 607 1.15 29.60 -13.71
CA GLU A 607 1.16 28.14 -13.52
C GLU A 607 1.97 27.44 -14.63
N ALA A 608 2.86 26.55 -14.22
CA ALA A 608 3.59 25.62 -15.09
C ALA A 608 3.44 24.19 -14.56
N TYR A 609 3.54 23.22 -15.47
CA TYR A 609 3.38 21.80 -15.17
C TYR A 609 4.56 21.04 -15.79
N PHE A 610 5.18 20.13 -15.03
CA PHE A 610 6.40 19.45 -15.46
C PHE A 610 6.30 17.94 -15.28
N TYR A 611 6.84 17.21 -16.25
CA TYR A 611 7.09 15.76 -16.17
C TYR A 611 8.41 15.38 -16.85
N VAL A 612 9.04 14.31 -16.37
CA VAL A 612 10.38 13.90 -16.79
C VAL A 612 10.49 12.38 -16.95
N ARG A 613 11.21 11.90 -17.97
CA ARG A 613 11.48 10.47 -18.22
C ARG A 613 12.95 10.21 -18.54
N GLY A 614 13.42 8.99 -18.30
CA GLY A 614 14.79 8.58 -18.59
C GLY A 614 14.93 7.62 -19.77
N TYR A 615 16.14 7.50 -20.31
CA TYR A 615 16.47 6.66 -21.47
C TYR A 615 17.67 5.75 -21.18
N ASN A 616 17.56 4.47 -21.53
CA ASN A 616 18.71 3.57 -21.67
C ASN A 616 18.78 2.96 -23.09
N SER A 617 19.94 2.41 -23.46
CA SER A 617 20.21 1.91 -24.82
C SER A 617 19.48 0.62 -25.16
N GLU A 618 19.10 -0.15 -24.15
CA GLU A 618 18.60 -1.53 -24.25
C GLU A 618 17.07 -1.59 -24.37
N MET A 619 16.36 -0.68 -23.70
CA MET A 619 14.89 -0.62 -23.67
C MET A 619 14.33 0.71 -24.22
N GLY A 620 15.16 1.72 -24.41
CA GLY A 620 14.77 3.02 -24.97
C GLY A 620 14.30 4.01 -23.90
N TRP A 621 13.26 4.80 -24.22
CA TRP A 621 12.64 5.72 -23.28
C TRP A 621 11.71 4.97 -22.34
N GLY A 622 11.87 5.22 -21.04
CA GLY A 622 10.86 4.87 -20.03
C GLY A 622 9.68 5.84 -20.03
N GLU A 623 8.82 5.69 -19.02
CA GLU A 623 7.63 6.50 -18.86
C GLU A 623 7.89 7.81 -18.10
N TYR A 624 7.04 8.80 -18.36
CA TYR A 624 7.08 10.09 -17.68
C TYR A 624 6.71 9.94 -16.21
N SER A 625 7.38 10.68 -15.34
CA SER A 625 6.95 10.94 -13.97
C SER A 625 5.51 11.46 -13.93
N ASN A 626 4.92 11.40 -12.74
CA ASN A 626 3.73 12.19 -12.47
C ASN A 626 3.96 13.68 -12.75
N LEU A 627 2.91 14.34 -13.25
CA LEU A 627 2.86 15.74 -13.61
C LEU A 627 2.85 16.61 -12.35
N LYS A 628 3.95 17.31 -12.09
CA LYS A 628 4.10 18.23 -10.97
C LYS A 628 3.67 19.63 -11.39
N LYS A 629 2.63 20.16 -10.73
CA LYS A 629 2.22 21.57 -10.82
C LYS A 629 3.15 22.46 -10.00
N VAL A 630 3.50 23.63 -10.53
CA VAL A 630 4.33 24.67 -9.90
C VAL A 630 3.75 26.05 -10.20
N TYR A 631 3.81 26.98 -9.23
CA TYR A 631 3.36 28.37 -9.40
C TYR A 631 4.54 29.37 -9.29
N VAL A 632 4.84 30.08 -10.37
CA VAL A 632 5.99 30.99 -10.47
C VAL A 632 5.60 32.43 -10.10
N LYS A 633 6.32 33.06 -9.16
CA LYS A 633 6.05 34.40 -8.60
C LYS A 633 7.16 35.44 -8.83
N ASP A 634 6.77 36.71 -8.70
CA ASP A 634 7.68 37.85 -8.51
C ASP A 634 8.32 37.83 -7.10
N ALA A 635 9.48 38.48 -6.96
CA ALA A 635 10.31 38.47 -5.75
C ALA A 635 10.00 39.61 -4.74
N GLY A 636 8.99 40.44 -5.00
CA GLY A 636 8.58 41.57 -4.16
C GLY A 636 7.73 41.19 -2.95
N ILE A 637 8.29 40.43 -2.01
CA ILE A 637 7.68 40.13 -0.70
C ILE A 637 8.77 40.25 0.37
N ALA A 638 8.49 40.94 1.47
CA ALA A 638 9.40 41.05 2.61
C ALA A 638 9.77 39.70 3.24
N SER A 639 10.89 39.62 3.94
CA SER A 639 11.27 38.40 4.67
C SER A 639 10.25 38.06 5.77
N ASN A 640 10.00 36.76 5.98
CA ASN A 640 9.25 36.29 7.16
C ASN A 640 9.88 36.87 8.45
N PRO A 641 9.10 37.18 9.51
CA PRO A 641 9.64 37.83 10.70
C PRO A 641 10.58 36.95 11.52
N GLU A 642 11.73 37.51 11.90
CA GLU A 642 12.59 37.03 12.97
C GLU A 642 12.05 37.52 14.33
N ILE A 643 12.01 36.63 15.33
CA ILE A 643 11.53 36.91 16.69
C ILE A 643 12.73 36.92 17.64
N ILE A 644 12.99 38.08 18.26
CA ILE A 644 14.26 38.37 18.95
C ILE A 644 14.17 38.24 20.48
N LYS A 645 12.98 38.45 21.06
CA LYS A 645 12.66 38.31 22.50
C LYS A 645 11.18 37.94 22.67
N PRO A 646 10.75 37.40 23.82
CA PRO A 646 11.58 36.54 24.66
C PRO A 646 12.06 35.35 23.80
N PHE A 647 13.22 34.79 24.13
CA PHE A 647 13.79 33.68 23.36
C PHE A 647 12.88 32.42 23.46
N ASN A 648 13.02 31.50 22.51
CA ASN A 648 12.16 30.32 22.47
C ASN A 648 12.38 29.42 23.70
N PHE A 649 11.30 28.84 24.24
CA PHE A 649 11.30 28.03 25.47
C PHE A 649 11.69 28.80 26.75
N ALA A 650 11.50 30.13 26.79
CA ALA A 650 11.79 30.93 27.98
C ALA A 650 10.79 30.74 29.14
N ARG A 651 11.30 30.61 30.36
CA ARG A 651 10.55 30.68 31.62
C ARG A 651 10.68 32.07 32.24
N LEU A 652 9.57 32.74 32.53
CA LEU A 652 9.52 34.15 32.94
C LEU A 652 8.67 34.37 34.22
N PRO A 653 9.05 35.28 35.13
CA PRO A 653 8.25 35.68 36.30
C PRO A 653 7.28 36.85 35.99
N ASP A 654 7.42 37.48 34.82
CA ASP A 654 6.69 38.66 34.39
C ASP A 654 5.42 38.25 33.60
N ASN A 655 4.26 38.80 33.98
CA ASN A 655 2.98 38.50 33.35
C ASN A 655 2.68 39.38 32.11
N SER A 656 3.55 40.34 31.77
CA SER A 656 3.34 41.30 30.68
C SER A 656 4.57 41.41 29.76
N PRO A 657 5.08 40.29 29.18
CA PRO A 657 6.37 40.28 28.50
C PRO A 657 6.41 41.15 27.23
N GLN A 658 7.63 41.54 26.85
CA GLN A 658 7.94 42.28 25.64
C GLN A 658 8.66 41.40 24.62
N PHE A 659 8.23 41.47 23.36
CA PHE A 659 8.88 40.82 22.23
C PHE A 659 9.36 41.81 21.17
N GLY A 660 10.28 41.37 20.32
CA GLY A 660 10.86 42.16 19.23
C GLY A 660 10.79 41.40 17.90
N LEU A 661 10.39 42.10 16.84
CA LEU A 661 10.21 41.56 15.49
C LEU A 661 11.13 42.26 14.48
N PHE A 662 11.66 41.53 13.50
CA PHE A 662 12.52 42.07 12.46
C PHE A 662 12.24 41.40 11.10
N SER A 663 12.23 42.20 10.03
CA SER A 663 12.08 41.77 8.64
C SER A 663 12.81 42.75 7.72
N ILE A 664 13.28 42.26 6.58
CA ILE A 664 13.84 43.07 5.50
C ILE A 664 12.90 42.97 4.30
N ASP A 665 12.42 44.13 3.84
CA ASP A 665 11.77 44.28 2.54
C ASP A 665 12.81 44.62 1.46
N PRO A 666 12.88 43.89 0.32
CA PRO A 666 13.87 44.12 -0.74
C PRO A 666 13.74 45.45 -1.48
N GLN A 667 12.54 46.03 -1.50
CA GLN A 667 12.23 47.33 -2.10
C GLN A 667 12.50 48.49 -1.12
N ASN A 668 12.78 48.18 0.15
CA ASN A 668 12.93 49.10 1.27
C ASN A 668 11.64 49.87 1.60
N ASP A 669 10.49 49.24 1.40
CA ASP A 669 9.19 49.76 1.85
C ASP A 669 9.00 49.59 3.38
N ASN A 670 7.94 50.20 3.92
CA ASN A 670 7.61 50.08 5.35
C ASN A 670 6.89 48.77 5.67
N ILE A 671 7.17 48.19 6.83
CA ILE A 671 6.64 46.89 7.28
C ILE A 671 5.63 47.08 8.42
N GLN A 672 4.50 46.38 8.35
CA GLN A 672 3.58 46.17 9.47
C GLN A 672 3.60 44.70 9.91
N TYR A 673 3.48 44.40 11.20
CA TYR A 673 3.38 43.02 11.69
C TYR A 673 1.97 42.69 12.19
N GLY A 674 1.53 41.47 11.91
CA GLY A 674 0.36 40.82 12.50
C GLY A 674 0.82 39.68 13.40
N ILE A 675 0.29 39.60 14.62
CA ILE A 675 0.77 38.69 15.66
C ILE A 675 -0.39 37.85 16.21
N LEU A 676 -0.12 36.54 16.32
CA LEU A 676 -0.94 35.57 17.03
C LEU A 676 -0.25 35.18 18.34
N ILE A 677 -1.04 35.12 19.42
CA ILE A 677 -0.65 34.50 20.68
C ILE A 677 -1.87 33.75 21.25
N ASP A 678 -1.67 32.50 21.67
CA ASP A 678 -2.70 31.60 22.18
C ASP A 678 -2.10 30.70 23.29
N ASP A 679 -2.92 30.03 24.11
CA ASP A 679 -2.44 29.00 25.03
C ASP A 679 -2.42 27.59 24.41
N ASN A 680 -2.72 27.51 23.10
CA ASN A 680 -2.74 26.32 22.27
C ASN A 680 -1.86 26.49 21.00
N LYS A 681 -0.96 25.54 20.75
CA LYS A 681 0.00 25.51 19.61
C LYS A 681 -0.67 25.62 18.23
N SER A 682 -1.94 25.24 18.11
CA SER A 682 -2.72 25.30 16.86
C SER A 682 -3.29 26.68 16.51
N PHE A 683 -3.20 27.69 17.39
CA PHE A 683 -3.76 29.04 17.18
C PHE A 683 -5.26 29.02 16.83
N SER A 684 -6.08 28.68 17.81
CA SER A 684 -7.54 28.58 17.71
C SER A 684 -8.25 29.91 17.47
N SER A 685 -7.57 31.03 17.76
CA SER A 685 -8.09 32.39 17.65
C SER A 685 -7.57 33.12 16.40
N PRO A 686 -8.37 34.04 15.79
CA PRO A 686 -7.92 34.88 14.68
C PRO A 686 -6.87 35.92 15.14
N GLU A 687 -6.19 36.56 14.17
CA GLU A 687 -5.15 37.58 14.40
C GLU A 687 -5.52 38.62 15.47
N THR A 688 -4.87 38.48 16.64
CA THR A 688 -5.22 39.21 17.86
C THR A 688 -4.64 40.63 17.93
N ILE A 689 -3.50 40.87 17.27
CA ILE A 689 -2.68 42.06 17.46
C ILE A 689 -2.09 42.49 16.11
N PHE A 690 -2.16 43.78 15.79
CA PHE A 690 -1.43 44.41 14.68
C PHE A 690 -0.54 45.54 15.22
N THR A 691 0.65 45.70 14.65
CA THR A 691 1.58 46.77 15.03
C THR A 691 1.33 48.06 14.24
N GLY A 692 2.09 49.11 14.58
CA GLY A 692 2.32 50.23 13.66
C GLY A 692 3.20 49.84 12.47
N LEU A 693 3.55 50.83 11.64
CA LEU A 693 4.54 50.72 10.57
C LEU A 693 5.95 51.00 11.10
N TYR A 694 6.92 50.25 10.59
CA TYR A 694 8.37 50.39 10.84
C TYR A 694 9.11 50.41 9.50
N SER A 695 10.35 50.91 9.47
CA SER A 695 11.17 50.86 8.25
C SER A 695 11.61 49.41 7.97
N SER A 696 11.86 49.06 6.70
CA SER A 696 12.63 47.85 6.37
C SER A 696 13.93 47.81 7.17
N GLY A 697 14.19 46.72 7.88
CA GLY A 697 15.37 46.56 8.75
C GLY A 697 15.33 47.23 10.12
N ASP A 698 14.22 47.87 10.54
CA ASP A 698 14.04 48.32 11.93
C ASP A 698 13.45 47.21 12.82
N THR A 699 13.94 47.09 14.06
CA THR A 699 13.36 46.16 15.05
C THR A 699 12.11 46.76 15.72
N ALA A 700 10.97 46.10 15.53
CA ALA A 700 9.68 46.46 16.13
C ALA A 700 9.50 45.80 17.51
N PHE A 701 9.63 46.57 18.59
CA PHE A 701 9.34 46.08 19.95
C PHE A 701 7.87 46.28 20.34
N TYR A 702 7.25 45.24 20.90
CA TYR A 702 5.85 45.22 21.35
C TYR A 702 5.74 44.59 22.75
N THR A 703 4.96 45.22 23.64
CA THR A 703 4.66 44.70 24.99
C THR A 703 3.19 44.29 25.08
N ILE A 704 2.92 43.10 25.62
CA ILE A 704 1.55 42.60 25.81
C ILE A 704 0.79 43.52 26.77
N GLN A 705 -0.39 44.01 26.33
CA GLN A 705 -1.16 45.04 27.05
C GLN A 705 -2.02 44.49 28.20
N SER A 706 -2.11 43.16 28.34
CA SER A 706 -2.93 42.46 29.33
C SER A 706 -2.10 41.42 30.09
N SER A 707 -2.21 41.41 31.42
CA SER A 707 -1.60 40.38 32.27
C SER A 707 -2.00 38.97 31.79
N LEU A 708 -1.00 38.14 31.54
CA LEU A 708 -1.14 36.71 31.29
C LEU A 708 -1.31 35.93 32.60
N ASP A 709 -1.79 34.69 32.49
CA ASP A 709 -1.86 33.71 33.58
C ASP A 709 -0.52 32.96 33.74
N PHE A 710 -0.33 32.27 34.87
CA PHE A 710 0.82 31.38 35.09
C PHE A 710 0.70 30.06 34.29
N LYS A 711 0.91 30.13 32.98
CA LYS A 711 0.89 29.00 32.04
C LYS A 711 1.83 29.22 30.84
N THR A 712 1.89 28.22 29.97
CA THR A 712 2.56 28.27 28.66
C THR A 712 1.73 29.06 27.65
N TYR A 713 2.40 29.78 26.76
CA TYR A 713 1.80 30.46 25.61
C TYR A 713 2.63 30.20 24.36
N TRP A 714 1.93 30.01 23.24
CA TRP A 714 2.48 29.85 21.90
C TRP A 714 2.25 31.15 21.12
N PHE A 715 3.24 31.62 20.35
CA PHE A 715 3.12 32.84 19.54
C PHE A 715 3.88 32.75 18.20
N ARG A 716 3.42 33.54 17.23
CA ARG A 716 4.05 33.72 15.91
C ARG A 716 3.64 35.05 15.28
N ALA A 717 4.44 35.55 14.34
CA ALA A 717 4.20 36.81 13.64
C ALA A 717 4.29 36.65 12.12
N ARG A 718 3.62 37.52 11.37
CA ARG A 718 3.82 37.71 9.93
C ARG A 718 4.04 39.18 9.61
N ALA A 719 4.85 39.48 8.60
CA ALA A 719 5.08 40.82 8.11
C ALA A 719 4.12 41.14 6.95
N LYS A 720 3.91 42.43 6.72
CA LYS A 720 3.20 42.98 5.57
C LYS A 720 4.07 44.05 4.95
N ASP A 721 4.37 43.90 3.68
CA ASP A 721 4.92 45.01 2.89
C ASP A 721 3.78 46.03 2.63
N ASN A 722 4.03 47.30 2.97
CA ASN A 722 3.09 48.40 2.78
C ASN A 722 3.06 48.93 1.31
N GLY A 723 4.08 48.62 0.50
CA GLY A 723 4.13 48.91 -0.94
C GLY A 723 3.17 48.03 -1.73
N SER A 724 3.48 46.74 -1.87
CA SER A 724 2.65 45.74 -2.55
C SER A 724 1.32 45.43 -1.83
N ASN A 725 1.23 45.77 -0.54
CA ASN A 725 0.17 45.37 0.39
C ASN A 725 0.07 43.85 0.67
N LEU A 726 1.06 43.05 0.27
CA LEU A 726 1.10 41.61 0.50
C LEU A 726 1.58 41.27 1.93
N TRP A 727 1.04 40.17 2.46
CA TRP A 727 1.51 39.54 3.70
C TRP A 727 2.52 38.44 3.39
N THR A 728 3.54 38.32 4.24
CA THR A 728 4.51 37.21 4.22
C THR A 728 3.87 35.91 4.70
N GLY A 729 4.65 34.82 4.67
CA GLY A 729 4.36 33.66 5.50
C GLY A 729 4.41 34.01 6.99
N TRP A 730 3.96 33.09 7.82
CA TRP A 730 4.19 33.17 9.26
C TRP A 730 5.67 32.87 9.58
N SER A 731 6.18 33.47 10.64
CA SER A 731 7.40 33.04 11.33
C SER A 731 7.24 31.61 11.83
N ASP A 732 8.36 31.02 12.26
CA ASP A 732 8.34 29.86 13.15
C ASP A 732 7.48 30.12 14.39
N ILE A 733 7.07 29.03 15.03
CA ILE A 733 6.26 29.04 16.24
C ILE A 733 7.18 29.08 17.48
N PHE A 734 6.99 30.09 18.33
CA PHE A 734 7.75 30.27 19.56
C PHE A 734 6.88 30.00 20.79
N THR A 735 7.49 29.53 21.88
CA THR A 735 6.85 29.31 23.18
C THR A 735 7.56 30.04 24.32
N PHE A 736 6.79 30.48 25.31
CA PHE A 736 7.30 30.86 26.63
C PHE A 736 6.32 30.40 27.73
N THR A 737 6.77 30.37 28.99
CA THR A 737 5.95 29.98 30.15
C THR A 737 6.09 30.98 31.29
N ILE A 738 4.95 31.51 31.74
CA ILE A 738 4.86 32.43 32.88
C ILE A 738 4.75 31.62 34.17
N SER A 739 5.63 31.90 35.15
CA SER A 739 5.87 31.03 36.30
C SER A 739 6.20 31.83 37.57
N SER A 740 5.32 31.74 38.58
CA SER A 740 5.53 32.32 39.93
C SER A 740 6.75 31.76 40.67
N ASP A 741 7.24 30.60 40.25
CA ASP A 741 8.15 29.77 41.04
C ASP A 741 9.64 30.11 40.81
N ILE A 742 9.93 31.05 39.90
CA ILE A 742 11.29 31.57 39.66
C ILE A 742 11.42 33.01 40.19
N PRO A 743 12.60 33.44 40.67
CA PRO A 743 12.76 34.78 41.24
C PRO A 743 12.47 35.91 40.26
N LEU A 744 11.97 37.05 40.77
CA LEU A 744 11.80 38.27 39.99
C LEU A 744 13.10 38.70 39.30
N ASN A 745 12.99 39.17 38.06
CA ASN A 745 14.12 39.56 37.19
C ASN A 745 15.10 38.40 36.89
N THR A 746 14.61 37.17 36.78
CA THR A 746 15.38 36.01 36.33
C THR A 746 14.65 35.28 35.20
N CYS A 747 15.38 34.56 34.36
CA CYS A 747 14.80 33.66 33.36
C CYS A 747 15.69 32.45 33.15
N SER A 748 15.05 31.37 32.70
CA SER A 748 15.67 30.10 32.35
C SER A 748 15.10 29.58 31.03
N TRP A 749 15.84 28.75 30.32
CA TRP A 749 15.35 27.96 29.19
C TRP A 749 14.77 26.65 29.73
N ILE A 750 13.57 26.24 29.31
CA ILE A 750 12.86 25.07 29.88
C ILE A 750 12.09 24.23 28.86
N GLN A 751 12.22 22.91 28.98
CA GLN A 751 11.32 21.95 28.34
C GLN A 751 10.70 21.07 29.43
N CYS A 752 9.38 21.09 29.54
CA CYS A 752 8.62 20.56 30.69
C CYS A 752 7.19 20.13 30.33
N LYS A 753 6.90 19.98 29.03
CA LYS A 753 5.62 19.65 28.44
C LYS A 753 5.84 18.85 27.17
N GLY A 754 4.88 18.03 26.77
CA GLY A 754 5.01 17.22 25.55
C GLY A 754 5.27 18.07 24.30
N GLU A 755 4.44 19.10 24.14
CA GLU A 755 4.51 20.09 23.04
C GLU A 755 5.87 20.81 22.91
N HIS A 756 6.67 20.85 23.98
CA HIS A 756 8.03 21.42 24.01
C HIS A 756 9.11 20.39 23.63
N PHE A 757 8.86 19.10 23.84
CA PHE A 757 9.78 18.00 23.51
C PHE A 757 9.58 17.47 22.08
N GLU A 758 8.42 17.71 21.47
CA GLU A 758 8.18 17.56 20.02
C GLU A 758 9.20 18.34 19.17
N GLU A 759 9.76 19.40 19.74
CA GLU A 759 10.71 20.30 19.09
C GLU A 759 12.15 19.76 19.09
N ASP A 760 12.43 18.66 19.78
CA ASP A 760 13.78 18.10 19.91
C ASP A 760 14.08 17.04 18.85
N THR A 761 15.38 16.78 18.62
CA THR A 761 15.77 15.60 17.83
C THR A 761 15.67 14.36 18.71
N LEU A 762 14.55 13.64 18.57
CA LEU A 762 14.28 12.38 19.24
C LEU A 762 14.73 11.19 18.38
N SER A 763 15.30 10.17 19.00
CA SER A 763 15.65 8.89 18.36
C SER A 763 15.48 7.77 19.37
N GLY A 764 14.75 6.70 19.04
CA GLY A 764 14.41 5.62 19.99
C GLY A 764 13.54 6.06 21.18
N ILE A 765 13.07 7.31 21.22
CA ILE A 765 12.16 7.84 22.25
C ILE A 765 11.03 8.66 21.61
N PHE A 766 9.92 8.80 22.33
CA PHE A 766 8.71 9.52 21.94
C PHE A 766 8.18 10.40 23.06
N VAL A 767 7.33 11.36 22.69
CA VAL A 767 6.58 12.20 23.62
C VAL A 767 5.32 11.48 24.08
N SER A 768 5.03 11.50 25.38
CA SER A 768 3.85 10.88 25.98
C SER A 768 3.29 11.74 27.10
N GLY A 769 2.33 12.60 26.76
CA GLY A 769 1.90 13.69 27.65
C GLY A 769 3.08 14.61 27.98
N ASP A 770 3.16 15.10 29.21
CA ASP A 770 4.24 15.97 29.68
C ASP A 770 5.52 15.20 30.03
N SER A 771 5.96 14.29 29.14
CA SER A 771 7.11 13.42 29.38
C SER A 771 7.70 12.85 28.09
N LEU A 772 8.99 12.53 28.12
CA LEU A 772 9.66 11.67 27.14
C LEU A 772 9.73 10.22 27.66
N LEU A 773 9.51 9.25 26.77
CA LEU A 773 9.56 7.81 27.01
C LEU A 773 10.34 7.09 25.91
N LEU A 774 11.07 6.04 26.26
CA LEU A 774 11.67 5.12 25.28
C LEU A 774 10.57 4.36 24.51
N TYR A 775 10.59 4.35 23.16
CA TYR A 775 9.55 3.65 22.35
C TYR A 775 9.37 2.20 22.81
N PRO A 776 8.14 1.65 22.87
CA PRO A 776 7.89 0.24 23.19
C PRO A 776 8.70 -0.73 22.33
N SER A 777 9.02 -1.89 22.88
CA SER A 777 9.79 -2.96 22.22
C SER A 777 9.00 -4.25 22.32
N GLY A 778 8.76 -4.94 21.20
CA GLY A 778 8.03 -6.22 21.13
C GLY A 778 6.51 -6.09 20.98
N GLY A 779 6.01 -5.11 20.22
CA GLY A 779 4.58 -4.96 19.91
C GLY A 779 4.29 -5.01 18.40
N THR A 780 3.11 -5.54 18.03
CA THR A 780 2.58 -5.55 16.65
C THR A 780 1.69 -4.32 16.42
N ILE A 781 1.75 -3.75 15.22
CA ILE A 781 1.01 -2.58 14.73
C ILE A 781 0.11 -2.99 13.57
N THR A 782 -1.03 -2.31 13.38
CA THR A 782 -1.96 -2.44 12.24
C THR A 782 -2.27 -1.04 11.68
N ASP A 783 -2.28 -0.86 10.36
CA ASP A 783 -2.40 0.45 9.68
C ASP A 783 -3.30 0.40 8.43
N THR A 784 -3.71 1.55 7.87
CA THR A 784 -4.57 1.68 6.67
C THR A 784 -3.90 2.58 5.63
N ILE A 785 -3.83 2.09 4.39
CA ILE A 785 -2.96 2.62 3.33
C ILE A 785 -3.69 2.89 2.01
N LEU A 786 -4.96 2.51 1.96
CA LEU A 786 -5.87 2.85 0.89
C LEU A 786 -7.26 3.04 1.47
N PHE A 787 -7.96 4.08 1.03
CA PHE A 787 -9.37 4.25 1.33
C PHE A 787 -10.07 5.12 0.28
N GLU A 788 -11.21 4.64 -0.22
CA GLU A 788 -12.12 5.32 -1.11
C GLU A 788 -13.56 4.99 -0.68
N ASP A 789 -14.39 5.99 -0.41
CA ASP A 789 -15.83 5.82 -0.14
C ASP A 789 -16.73 6.35 -1.27
N PHE A 790 -16.11 6.62 -2.42
CA PHE A 790 -16.72 7.05 -3.65
C PHE A 790 -17.63 8.31 -3.59
N GLU A 791 -17.46 9.17 -2.57
CA GLU A 791 -18.16 10.47 -2.50
C GLU A 791 -17.60 11.62 -3.36
N ASP A 792 -16.33 11.63 -3.76
CA ASP A 792 -15.67 12.78 -4.35
C ASP A 792 -15.51 12.84 -5.90
N GLY A 793 -15.75 11.83 -6.78
CA GLY A 793 -15.77 11.93 -8.31
C GLY A 793 -14.74 11.31 -9.41
N ILE A 794 -13.61 10.63 -9.11
CA ILE A 794 -12.47 9.97 -9.86
C ILE A 794 -11.06 10.63 -9.89
N PRO A 795 -10.11 10.22 -9.00
CA PRO A 795 -8.94 10.98 -8.59
C PRO A 795 -7.65 10.66 -9.40
N SER A 796 -6.47 11.19 -9.06
CA SER A 796 -5.36 11.28 -10.04
C SER A 796 -4.18 10.32 -9.89
N ASN A 797 -4.37 9.08 -9.45
CA ASN A 797 -3.42 8.02 -9.79
C ASN A 797 -4.02 6.80 -10.51
N TRP A 798 -5.23 6.93 -11.04
CA TRP A 798 -6.38 6.03 -10.89
C TRP A 798 -7.45 6.54 -11.88
N ASN A 799 -8.26 5.69 -12.55
CA ASN A 799 -8.03 5.34 -13.96
C ASN A 799 -9.32 5.06 -14.85
N ILE A 800 -9.39 5.56 -16.12
CA ILE A 800 -10.35 5.53 -17.28
C ILE A 800 -9.71 5.43 -18.76
N VAL A 801 -9.75 4.37 -19.67
CA VAL A 801 -8.78 3.84 -20.78
C VAL A 801 -9.51 3.28 -21.99
N ASN A 802 -8.97 3.49 -23.21
CA ASN A 802 -9.24 3.31 -24.65
C ASN A 802 -8.41 2.35 -25.48
N SER A 803 -9.13 1.89 -26.51
CA SER A 803 -8.77 1.04 -27.62
C SER A 803 -8.97 1.74 -28.94
N ASN A 804 -9.92 2.63 -28.94
CA ASN A 804 -10.84 2.89 -30.05
C ASN A 804 -10.39 4.41 -30.20
N GLY A 805 -10.91 5.36 -29.41
CA GLY A 805 -11.19 6.71 -29.88
C GLY A 805 -12.64 7.03 -29.97
N ASP A 806 -13.23 7.58 -28.89
CA ASP A 806 -14.67 7.80 -28.82
C ASP A 806 -15.15 8.82 -27.73
N GLY A 807 -15.01 8.63 -26.40
CA GLY A 807 -15.27 9.67 -25.36
C GLY A 807 -16.29 9.54 -24.16
N TYR A 808 -17.33 8.73 -24.22
CA TYR A 808 -18.12 8.24 -23.09
C TYR A 808 -17.30 7.48 -21.96
N TYR A 809 -16.95 8.19 -20.89
CA TYR A 809 -16.74 7.70 -19.47
C TYR A 809 -17.95 7.11 -18.35
N TRP A 810 -16.91 6.31 -17.63
CA TRP A 810 -16.68 5.70 -16.18
C TRP A 810 -16.02 6.84 -15.30
N VAL A 811 -16.75 7.52 -14.39
CA VAL A 811 -16.62 8.83 -13.64
C VAL A 811 -17.71 9.07 -12.58
N SER A 812 -17.78 10.09 -11.65
CA SER A 812 -18.68 10.59 -10.47
C SER A 812 -20.22 10.48 -10.15
N GLY A 813 -20.80 9.66 -9.20
CA GLY A 813 -22.23 9.74 -8.66
C GLY A 813 -23.36 8.62 -8.85
N THR A 814 -24.49 8.85 -9.60
CA THR A 814 -25.69 7.92 -9.76
C THR A 814 -26.39 7.80 -11.16
N THR A 815 -27.10 6.68 -11.47
CA THR A 815 -27.91 6.34 -12.69
C THR A 815 -29.33 5.80 -12.41
N SER A 816 -30.20 5.77 -13.44
CA SER A 816 -31.51 5.09 -13.44
C SER A 816 -31.46 3.63 -13.90
N ASP A 817 -30.32 3.17 -14.41
CA ASP A 817 -30.30 2.24 -15.53
C ASP A 817 -29.74 0.90 -15.08
N LEU A 818 -28.98 0.90 -13.98
CA LEU A 818 -28.95 -0.20 -13.02
C LEU A 818 -30.32 -0.60 -12.52
N GLY A 819 -31.31 0.29 -12.62
CA GLY A 819 -32.58 0.15 -11.95
C GLY A 819 -32.36 0.01 -10.44
N SER A 820 -32.51 -1.21 -9.93
CA SER A 820 -32.36 -1.55 -8.51
C SER A 820 -30.97 -2.01 -8.10
N TYR A 821 -30.08 -2.30 -9.03
CA TYR A 821 -28.82 -2.98 -8.75
C TYR A 821 -27.66 -1.99 -8.53
N THR A 822 -27.88 -0.95 -7.73
CA THR A 822 -26.77 -0.10 -7.31
C THR A 822 -25.88 -0.84 -6.31
N PRO A 823 -24.62 -0.41 -6.15
CA PRO A 823 -23.79 -0.79 -5.02
C PRO A 823 -24.45 -0.41 -3.68
N PRO A 824 -24.06 -1.05 -2.57
CA PRO A 824 -24.58 -0.74 -1.24
C PRO A 824 -23.72 0.29 -0.49
N ASN A 825 -24.38 1.18 0.26
CA ASN A 825 -23.79 2.18 1.17
C ASN A 825 -22.99 3.34 0.54
N TYR A 826 -23.19 3.59 -0.75
CA TYR A 826 -22.50 4.58 -1.58
C TYR A 826 -22.57 6.07 -1.21
N GLY A 827 -23.13 6.45 -0.06
CA GLY A 827 -23.37 7.87 0.25
C GLY A 827 -24.30 8.56 -0.75
N THR A 828 -23.79 9.57 -1.44
CA THR A 828 -24.44 10.34 -2.52
C THR A 828 -23.94 9.95 -3.91
N LYS A 829 -22.76 9.31 -3.99
CA LYS A 829 -22.11 8.93 -5.22
C LYS A 829 -21.58 7.49 -5.10
N TYR A 830 -22.23 6.58 -5.82
CA TYR A 830 -21.50 5.42 -6.32
C TYR A 830 -20.92 5.82 -7.67
N ALA A 831 -20.95 4.83 -8.54
CA ALA A 831 -19.81 4.40 -9.26
C ALA A 831 -20.27 3.41 -10.33
N PHE A 832 -20.69 3.88 -11.52
CA PHE A 832 -21.25 3.04 -12.61
C PHE A 832 -21.22 3.64 -14.07
N TYR A 833 -21.18 2.75 -15.09
CA TYR A 833 -21.32 2.92 -16.56
C TYR A 833 -22.68 2.21 -16.85
N SER A 834 -23.17 2.26 -18.05
CA SER A 834 -24.39 1.59 -18.53
C SER A 834 -24.46 2.07 -19.89
N ASP A 835 -24.03 1.16 -20.67
CA ASP A 835 -23.60 1.43 -21.96
C ASP A 835 -24.87 1.33 -22.83
N ASP A 836 -25.79 2.25 -22.55
CA ASP A 836 -27.08 2.46 -23.18
C ASP A 836 -27.08 3.70 -24.15
N ASP A 837 -26.25 4.74 -24.04
CA ASP A 837 -25.98 5.97 -24.89
C ASP A 837 -25.55 5.86 -26.38
N ALA A 838 -24.28 5.97 -26.74
CA ALA A 838 -23.68 5.83 -28.11
C ALA A 838 -24.50 5.32 -29.30
N GLY A 839 -24.66 4.02 -29.59
CA GLY A 839 -25.67 3.58 -30.56
C GLY A 839 -25.53 2.34 -31.45
N ASN A 840 -26.30 2.38 -32.53
CA ASN A 840 -26.40 1.23 -33.43
C ASN A 840 -25.43 1.29 -34.62
N LEU A 841 -24.47 2.23 -34.59
CA LEU A 841 -23.43 2.46 -35.59
C LEU A 841 -22.20 1.62 -35.31
N ALA A 842 -21.85 1.51 -34.02
CA ALA A 842 -20.57 0.98 -33.63
C ALA A 842 -20.49 -0.51 -33.79
N PRO A 843 -19.29 -1.04 -33.51
CA PRO A 843 -19.07 -2.39 -33.89
C PRO A 843 -18.20 -3.20 -32.89
N GLN A 844 -18.20 -4.52 -33.07
CA GLN A 844 -17.67 -5.51 -32.13
C GLN A 844 -16.20 -5.34 -31.73
N SER A 845 -15.95 -5.49 -30.42
CA SER A 845 -14.66 -5.62 -29.69
C SER A 845 -14.39 -4.40 -28.77
N VAL A 846 -14.55 -4.42 -27.41
CA VAL A 846 -14.67 -3.15 -26.59
C VAL A 846 -14.13 -2.98 -25.03
N GLU A 847 -13.08 -3.71 -24.43
CA GLU A 847 -12.29 -3.79 -23.07
C GLU A 847 -11.14 -2.84 -22.51
N GLU A 848 -10.98 -2.49 -21.20
CA GLU A 848 -10.28 -1.29 -20.58
C GLU A 848 -9.85 -1.19 -18.99
N GLY A 849 -9.71 -0.05 -18.20
CA GLY A 849 -9.62 0.10 -16.63
C GLY A 849 -8.86 0.94 -15.43
N LEU A 850 -9.47 1.43 -14.32
CA LEU A 850 -8.91 1.90 -12.96
C LEU A 850 -7.67 1.31 -12.16
N ILE A 851 -6.92 2.10 -11.33
CA ILE A 851 -5.48 1.87 -10.99
C ILE A 851 -5.03 2.44 -9.65
N THR A 852 -4.94 1.69 -8.54
CA THR A 852 -4.57 2.31 -7.25
C THR A 852 -3.18 2.97 -7.27
N PRO A 853 -2.72 3.73 -6.25
CA PRO A 853 -1.28 4.00 -6.20
C PRO A 853 -0.54 2.68 -6.34
N PRO A 854 0.73 2.65 -6.75
CA PRO A 854 1.68 1.76 -6.12
C PRO A 854 1.60 1.91 -4.57
N ILE A 855 0.80 1.09 -3.85
CA ILE A 855 0.51 1.26 -2.39
C ILE A 855 1.52 0.53 -1.50
N TYR A 856 2.67 1.13 -1.21
CA TYR A 856 3.77 0.45 -0.51
C TYR A 856 3.40 -0.19 0.84
N VAL A 857 3.81 -1.45 1.07
CA VAL A 857 3.71 -2.22 2.34
C VAL A 857 4.91 -3.13 2.62
N GLY A 858 6.12 -2.80 2.15
CA GLY A 858 7.30 -3.68 2.27
C GLY A 858 7.87 -3.86 3.68
N MET A 859 7.19 -3.33 4.70
CA MET A 859 7.46 -3.61 6.11
C MET A 859 6.43 -4.56 6.75
N ALA A 860 5.44 -5.04 5.99
CA ALA A 860 4.28 -5.69 6.55
C ALA A 860 4.42 -7.21 6.74
N ASN A 861 3.49 -7.75 7.53
CA ASN A 861 3.22 -9.15 7.89
C ASN A 861 1.75 -9.52 7.61
N ASN A 862 0.81 -8.56 7.72
CA ASN A 862 -0.59 -8.68 7.29
C ASN A 862 -1.07 -7.50 6.40
N LEU A 863 -2.31 -7.56 5.85
CA LEU A 863 -2.93 -6.79 4.74
C LEU A 863 -4.43 -7.22 4.56
N THR A 864 -5.32 -6.51 3.82
CA THR A 864 -6.72 -6.91 3.40
C THR A 864 -7.40 -5.86 2.50
N LEU A 865 -8.12 -6.20 1.41
CA LEU A 865 -8.98 -5.28 0.64
C LEU A 865 -10.51 -5.51 0.84
N LYS A 866 -11.33 -4.47 0.73
CA LYS A 866 -12.80 -4.53 0.70
C LYS A 866 -13.41 -3.64 -0.39
N TYR A 867 -14.64 -3.89 -0.88
CA TYR A 867 -15.36 -3.07 -1.89
C TYR A 867 -16.89 -3.33 -1.99
N GLY A 868 -17.67 -2.47 -2.68
CA GLY A 868 -19.07 -2.60 -3.13
C GLY A 868 -19.25 -2.76 -4.66
N TYR A 869 -20.44 -3.13 -5.17
CA TYR A 869 -20.66 -3.47 -6.61
C TYR A 869 -22.16 -3.61 -7.08
N GLY A 870 -22.58 -3.44 -8.38
CA GLY A 870 -23.97 -3.77 -8.86
C GLY A 870 -24.47 -3.58 -10.35
N TYR A 871 -25.37 -4.46 -10.93
CA TYR A 871 -25.50 -4.87 -12.38
C TYR A 871 -26.88 -4.81 -13.05
N ARG A 872 -26.95 -4.81 -14.39
CA ARG A 872 -28.14 -5.17 -15.17
C ARG A 872 -27.84 -5.82 -16.54
N ASP A 873 -28.73 -6.74 -16.93
CA ASP A 873 -28.46 -7.84 -17.88
C ASP A 873 -29.73 -8.70 -18.31
N TYR A 874 -29.83 -9.44 -19.47
CA TYR A 874 -30.99 -10.30 -19.93
C TYR A 874 -30.80 -11.72 -20.63
N SER A 875 -30.11 -11.91 -21.79
CA SER A 875 -30.21 -13.04 -22.78
C SER A 875 -29.05 -14.08 -23.11
N SER A 876 -27.96 -13.83 -23.90
CA SER A 876 -26.97 -14.89 -24.36
C SER A 876 -25.41 -14.68 -24.70
N TYR A 877 -24.78 -13.50 -24.79
CA TYR A 877 -23.36 -13.21 -25.23
C TYR A 877 -22.32 -12.32 -24.41
N ASP A 878 -22.47 -11.85 -23.13
CA ASP A 878 -21.55 -11.14 -22.18
C ASP A 878 -21.88 -11.17 -20.56
N TYR A 879 -21.27 -10.47 -19.51
CA TYR A 879 -21.32 -10.82 -17.98
C TYR A 879 -20.74 -9.79 -16.85
N PHE A 880 -20.29 -10.04 -15.52
CA PHE A 880 -19.34 -9.21 -14.56
C PHE A 880 -17.92 -9.78 -14.35
N ARG A 881 -17.02 -9.18 -13.54
CA ARG A 881 -15.56 -9.45 -13.36
C ARG A 881 -15.02 -8.58 -12.19
N VAL A 882 -13.96 -8.56 -11.31
CA VAL A 882 -12.94 -9.20 -10.37
C VAL A 882 -11.26 -9.14 -10.38
N ARG A 883 -10.32 -8.12 -10.70
CA ARG A 883 -8.77 -7.62 -10.86
C ARG A 883 -7.85 -6.88 -9.75
N LEU A 884 -6.46 -6.87 -9.91
CA LEU A 884 -5.25 -6.35 -9.14
C LEU A 884 -3.82 -6.69 -9.79
N ARG A 885 -2.70 -5.97 -9.47
CA ARG A 885 -1.23 -6.12 -9.89
C ARG A 885 -0.13 -6.52 -8.85
N ARG A 886 1.15 -6.79 -9.26
CA ARG A 886 2.37 -7.02 -8.37
C ARG A 886 3.42 -5.88 -8.31
N PHE A 887 4.71 -5.98 -7.82
CA PHE A 887 5.82 -4.92 -7.63
C PHE A 887 7.21 -5.37 -7.08
N ILE A 888 7.54 -6.67 -7.03
CA ILE A 888 8.91 -7.16 -6.83
C ILE A 888 9.75 -6.68 -8.01
N SER A 889 11.08 -6.65 -7.92
CA SER A 889 12.03 -6.66 -9.05
C SER A 889 11.73 -5.94 -10.39
N GLY A 890 10.83 -4.96 -10.50
CA GLY A 890 11.02 -3.90 -11.47
C GLY A 890 10.00 -3.53 -12.56
N SER A 891 8.74 -3.92 -12.59
CA SER A 891 7.75 -3.44 -13.62
C SER A 891 6.30 -3.67 -13.35
N TRP A 892 5.45 -4.24 -14.25
CA TRP A 892 4.01 -4.47 -13.99
C TRP A 892 3.22 -5.74 -14.60
N GLY A 893 3.46 -6.37 -15.80
CA GLY A 893 3.01 -7.74 -16.31
C GLY A 893 2.20 -8.00 -17.67
N SER A 894 1.38 -9.09 -17.83
CA SER A 894 0.08 -9.37 -18.66
C SER A 894 -1.17 -9.46 -17.69
N TRP A 895 -2.55 -9.59 -17.71
CA TRP A 895 -3.58 -9.39 -16.52
C TRP A 895 -4.03 -10.59 -15.46
N ILE A 896 -4.26 -10.69 -13.98
CA ILE A 896 -4.60 -11.84 -12.78
C ILE A 896 -6.05 -12.45 -12.29
N GLN A 897 -7.06 -12.89 -13.04
CA GLN A 897 -8.49 -13.20 -12.66
C GLN A 897 -9.00 -14.05 -11.43
N LEU A 898 -10.02 -13.78 -10.58
CA LEU A 898 -10.51 -14.85 -9.61
C LEU A 898 -11.97 -15.26 -9.41
N ARG A 899 -12.92 -14.55 -8.83
CA ARG A 899 -14.32 -15.03 -8.90
C ARG A 899 -14.77 -15.30 -10.32
N GLU A 900 -15.93 -15.80 -10.63
CA GLU A 900 -16.71 -14.98 -11.55
C GLU A 900 -18.16 -15.04 -11.13
N TYR A 901 -18.67 -13.80 -11.17
CA TYR A 901 -21.05 -12.12 -11.28
C TYR A 901 -21.98 -11.76 -12.63
N ASN A 902 -22.42 -12.65 -13.54
CA ASN A 902 -22.70 -12.46 -14.97
C ASN A 902 -24.18 -12.35 -15.32
N SER A 903 -24.84 -11.58 -14.48
CA SER A 903 -26.27 -11.41 -14.43
C SER A 903 -26.56 -10.25 -13.49
N SER A 904 -27.42 -9.31 -13.85
CA SER A 904 -28.24 -8.46 -12.96
C SER A 904 -28.12 -8.78 -11.44
N VAL A 905 -27.21 -8.13 -10.68
CA VAL A 905 -26.85 -8.47 -9.27
C VAL A 905 -26.09 -7.33 -8.57
N SER A 906 -26.13 -7.17 -7.24
CA SER A 906 -25.30 -6.18 -6.50
C SER A 906 -24.92 -6.62 -5.08
N GLY A 907 -23.89 -6.01 -4.46
CA GLY A 907 -23.40 -6.42 -3.13
C GLY A 907 -22.08 -5.76 -2.65
N THR A 908 -21.42 -6.41 -1.68
CA THR A 908 -20.14 -6.00 -1.07
C THR A 908 -19.24 -7.22 -0.92
N GLU A 909 -17.96 -7.05 -1.22
CA GLU A 909 -16.95 -8.09 -1.05
C GLU A 909 -15.86 -7.65 -0.07
N ASN A 910 -15.32 -8.61 0.68
CA ASN A 910 -14.17 -8.41 1.54
C ASN A 910 -13.12 -9.43 1.13
N ILE A 911 -12.23 -8.98 0.25
CA ILE A 911 -11.20 -9.75 -0.40
C ILE A 911 -9.88 -9.51 0.32
N VAL A 912 -9.57 -10.49 1.11
CA VAL A 912 -8.44 -10.56 2.02
C VAL A 912 -7.18 -10.84 1.11
N LEU A 913 -5.91 -10.64 1.55
CA LEU A 913 -4.59 -10.77 0.84
C LEU A 913 -3.21 -11.32 1.57
N SER A 914 -2.63 -12.50 2.09
CA SER A 914 -2.61 -14.07 2.15
C SER A 914 -2.49 -15.02 0.89
N SER A 915 -1.38 -15.34 0.19
CA SER A 915 0.10 -15.23 0.33
C SER A 915 0.75 -13.87 0.11
N TYR A 916 0.02 -12.76 0.17
CA TYR A 916 0.51 -11.59 -0.55
C TYR A 916 1.29 -10.60 0.34
N LEU A 917 2.57 -10.91 0.59
CA LEU A 917 3.65 -10.08 1.18
C LEU A 917 5.02 -10.64 0.76
N PRO A 918 6.11 -10.13 1.34
CA PRO A 918 6.45 -8.71 1.30
C PRO A 918 5.92 -7.99 0.03
N CYS A 919 5.38 -6.76 0.17
CA CYS A 919 4.81 -5.96 -0.93
C CYS A 919 5.26 -4.48 -1.02
N ASP A 920 6.02 -4.03 -2.02
CA ASP A 920 6.33 -2.61 -2.26
C ASP A 920 5.15 -1.85 -2.87
N SER A 921 3.96 -2.47 -3.00
CA SER A 921 2.71 -1.85 -3.47
C SER A 921 1.45 -2.68 -3.10
N ILE A 922 0.22 -2.18 -3.31
CA ILE A 922 -0.73 -2.79 -4.25
C ILE A 922 -1.23 -1.86 -5.30
N GLN A 923 -2.08 -2.36 -6.18
CA GLN A 923 -2.60 -1.78 -7.38
C GLN A 923 -3.87 -2.52 -7.80
N ILE A 924 -5.00 -2.06 -7.26
CA ILE A 924 -6.38 -2.52 -7.53
C ILE A 924 -7.13 -1.49 -8.42
N GLU A 925 -8.35 -1.81 -8.87
CA GLU A 925 -8.53 -2.26 -10.26
C GLU A 925 -9.94 -2.90 -10.44
N TRP A 926 -10.61 -3.01 -11.65
CA TRP A 926 -12.05 -3.36 -12.09
C TRP A 926 -12.58 -3.67 -13.75
N TYR A 927 -13.25 -4.70 -14.53
CA TYR A 927 -13.44 -5.07 -16.15
C TYR A 927 -14.78 -5.57 -17.00
N TYR A 928 -15.15 -5.34 -18.36
CA TYR A 928 -16.01 -5.98 -19.56
C TYR A 928 -14.99 -5.98 -20.84
N THR A 929 -15.17 -6.72 -22.00
CA THR A 929 -14.52 -6.80 -23.39
C THR A 929 -15.32 -6.42 -24.73
N GLU A 930 -15.80 -7.19 -25.76
CA GLU A 930 -17.17 -7.11 -26.49
C GLU A 930 -17.43 -8.24 -27.54
N THR A 931 -18.66 -8.82 -27.68
CA THR A 931 -19.14 -9.54 -28.90
C THR A 931 -20.12 -8.87 -29.93
N SER A 932 -21.31 -8.29 -29.61
CA SER A 932 -22.50 -8.38 -30.53
C SER A 932 -23.77 -7.41 -30.60
N PRO A 933 -24.02 -6.61 -31.66
CA PRO A 933 -25.81 -5.92 -32.04
C PRO A 933 -27.30 -5.95 -31.34
N THR A 934 -27.61 -5.59 -30.05
CA THR A 934 -29.02 -5.49 -29.37
C THR A 934 -29.62 -4.09 -28.76
N TRP A 935 -30.50 -3.97 -27.66
CA TRP A 935 -31.27 -2.74 -27.05
C TRP A 935 -31.92 -2.68 -25.50
N GLY A 936 -31.38 -2.00 -24.41
CA GLY A 936 -31.62 -1.70 -22.89
C GLY A 936 -30.95 -2.36 -21.54
N TRP A 937 -29.80 -1.94 -20.85
CA TRP A 937 -29.11 -2.48 -19.55
C TRP A 937 -28.35 -1.52 -18.49
N ALA A 938 -27.17 -1.89 -17.81
CA ALA A 938 -26.23 -1.14 -16.85
C ALA A 938 -25.23 -1.88 -15.86
N CYS A 939 -24.27 -1.23 -15.12
CA CYS A 939 -23.35 -1.82 -14.03
C CYS A 939 -22.54 -0.82 -13.10
N ALA A 940 -21.98 -1.21 -11.90
CA ALA A 940 -21.29 -0.39 -10.86
C ALA A 940 -20.24 -0.98 -9.81
N VAL A 941 -19.36 -0.18 -9.14
CA VAL A 941 -18.46 -0.48 -7.94
C VAL A 941 -18.78 0.37 -6.67
N ASP A 942 -18.20 0.14 -5.47
CA ASP A 942 -18.12 1.14 -4.37
C ASP A 942 -17.02 0.90 -3.29
N ASN A 943 -16.85 1.80 -2.31
CA ASN A 943 -16.39 1.63 -0.91
C ASN A 943 -15.13 0.74 -0.68
N ILE A 944 -13.98 1.19 -1.16
CA ILE A 944 -12.68 0.51 -1.09
C ILE A 944 -11.84 0.85 0.16
N THR A 945 -11.13 -0.15 0.69
CA THR A 945 -10.25 0.02 1.87
C THR A 945 -9.12 -1.02 1.90
N LEU A 946 -7.90 -0.66 2.33
CA LEU A 946 -6.75 -1.56 2.47
C LEU A 946 -5.96 -1.39 3.77
N THR A 947 -5.64 -2.48 4.49
CA THR A 947 -5.08 -2.41 5.87
C THR A 947 -3.97 -3.43 6.22
N TYR A 948 -2.76 -3.03 6.67
CA TYR A 948 -1.56 -3.89 6.88
C TYR A 948 -1.05 -4.02 8.34
N GLU A 949 -0.11 -4.93 8.66
CA GLU A 949 0.47 -5.10 10.04
C GLU A 949 2.00 -5.33 10.13
N TYR A 950 2.71 -4.98 11.22
CA TYR A 950 4.17 -5.26 11.43
C TYR A 950 4.65 -5.21 12.92
N ILE A 951 5.92 -5.51 13.24
CA ILE A 951 6.48 -5.56 14.63
C ILE A 951 7.62 -4.55 14.89
N LEU A 952 7.68 -3.95 16.10
CA LEU A 952 8.68 -2.94 16.52
C LEU A 952 9.71 -3.44 17.58
N GLN A 953 11.00 -3.15 17.40
CA GLN A 953 12.06 -3.30 18.43
C GLN A 953 12.72 -1.97 18.78
N ASN A 954 12.96 -1.69 20.08
CA ASN A 954 13.66 -0.49 20.52
C ASN A 954 14.18 -0.55 21.98
N ASP A 955 15.51 -0.57 22.16
CA ASP A 955 16.17 -0.77 23.46
C ASP A 955 17.04 0.40 23.98
N SER A 956 17.32 1.40 23.13
CA SER A 956 18.03 2.61 23.53
C SER A 956 17.61 3.81 22.67
N GLY A 957 17.82 5.02 23.17
CA GLY A 957 17.44 6.22 22.47
C GLY A 957 18.08 7.47 23.05
N TYR A 958 17.84 8.60 22.40
CA TYR A 958 18.30 9.90 22.86
C TYR A 958 17.33 11.02 22.50
N VAL A 959 17.46 12.12 23.23
CA VAL A 959 16.94 13.44 22.92
C VAL A 959 18.13 14.39 22.83
N ILE A 960 18.21 15.14 21.73
CA ILE A 960 19.05 16.32 21.63
C ILE A 960 18.12 17.53 21.73
N GLY A 961 18.25 18.27 22.84
CA GLY A 961 17.48 19.48 23.08
C GLY A 961 17.75 20.55 22.03
N LYS A 962 16.74 21.36 21.71
CA LYS A 962 16.92 22.67 21.06
C LYS A 962 18.01 23.47 21.82
N SER A 963 18.81 24.26 21.11
CA SER A 963 19.89 25.04 21.74
C SER A 963 19.40 26.36 22.36
N VAL A 964 20.24 26.95 23.21
CA VAL A 964 20.04 28.27 23.81
C VAL A 964 21.35 29.05 23.78
N SER A 965 21.30 30.32 23.37
CA SER A 965 22.42 31.25 23.45
C SER A 965 22.48 31.96 24.82
N PHE A 966 23.68 32.18 25.33
CA PHE A 966 23.92 33.00 26.51
C PHE A 966 23.46 34.44 26.29
N ASP A 967 23.61 34.95 25.07
CA ASP A 967 23.27 36.32 24.72
C ASP A 967 21.75 36.50 24.71
N GLU A 968 20.97 35.55 24.20
CA GLU A 968 19.48 35.57 24.21
C GLU A 968 18.90 35.61 25.63
N ILE A 969 19.35 34.68 26.48
CA ILE A 969 18.85 34.53 27.85
C ILE A 969 19.30 35.70 28.74
N SER A 970 20.51 36.22 28.54
CA SER A 970 21.00 37.41 29.24
C SER A 970 20.43 38.72 28.69
N ASN A 971 19.98 38.74 27.43
CA ASN A 971 19.20 39.83 26.83
C ASN A 971 17.79 39.96 27.42
N THR A 972 17.28 38.91 28.06
CA THR A 972 15.97 38.90 28.70
C THR A 972 16.07 39.43 30.13
N TYR A 973 17.01 38.90 30.94
CA TYR A 973 17.43 39.54 32.19
C TYR A 973 18.96 39.48 32.35
N PRO A 974 19.67 40.61 32.51
CA PRO A 974 21.13 40.65 32.59
C PRO A 974 21.72 39.77 33.70
N ARG A 975 22.63 38.86 33.31
CA ARG A 975 23.30 37.90 34.22
C ARG A 975 24.73 37.62 33.77
N ASN A 976 25.56 37.16 34.71
CA ASN A 976 27.02 37.00 34.49
C ASN A 976 27.48 35.53 34.40
N ASN A 977 26.58 34.55 34.49
CA ASN A 977 26.87 33.12 34.38
C ASN A 977 25.62 32.31 33.99
N TRP A 978 25.82 31.03 33.68
CA TRP A 978 24.82 30.11 33.16
C TRP A 978 23.80 29.56 34.19
N GLY A 979 24.00 29.77 35.50
CA GLY A 979 23.16 29.17 36.56
C GLY A 979 23.43 27.68 36.77
N ASP A 980 22.39 26.92 37.16
CA ASP A 980 22.41 25.46 37.22
C ASP A 980 21.53 24.86 36.09
N VAL A 981 21.84 23.63 35.66
CA VAL A 981 20.87 22.76 34.96
C VAL A 981 20.02 22.06 36.01
N VAL A 982 18.71 22.01 35.83
CA VAL A 982 17.77 21.24 36.68
C VAL A 982 17.11 20.14 35.85
N ILE A 983 16.94 18.96 36.43
CA ILE A 983 16.41 17.76 35.77
C ILE A 983 15.28 17.16 36.63
N SER A 984 14.20 16.70 35.99
CA SER A 984 13.10 15.98 36.61
C SER A 984 12.81 14.67 35.87
N LYS A 985 12.78 13.54 36.59
CA LYS A 985 12.53 12.17 36.06
C LYS A 985 11.28 11.57 36.72
N SER A 986 10.61 10.60 36.08
CA SER A 986 9.44 9.94 36.66
C SER A 986 9.75 9.14 37.95
N HIS A 987 10.99 8.64 38.05
CA HIS A 987 11.42 7.66 39.05
C HIS A 987 12.93 7.79 39.33
N PRO A 988 13.42 7.52 40.56
CA PRO A 988 14.85 7.60 40.87
C PRO A 988 15.73 6.73 39.97
N ASP A 989 15.28 5.49 39.71
CA ASP A 989 15.97 4.52 38.84
C ASP A 989 15.79 4.75 37.33
N ASP A 990 15.24 5.89 36.89
CA ASP A 990 15.16 6.20 35.45
C ASP A 990 16.56 6.29 34.83
N SER A 991 16.81 5.38 33.89
CA SER A 991 18.04 5.11 33.13
C SER A 991 18.43 6.22 32.14
N ILE A 992 18.60 7.45 32.63
CA ILE A 992 18.82 8.65 31.82
C ILE A 992 20.17 9.27 32.19
N LEU A 993 21.02 9.47 31.18
CA LEU A 993 22.29 10.19 31.27
C LEU A 993 22.13 11.57 30.63
N ILE A 994 22.53 12.64 31.31
CA ILE A 994 22.55 13.99 30.75
C ILE A 994 23.98 14.42 30.41
N SER A 995 24.18 14.95 29.21
CA SER A 995 25.38 15.66 28.80
C SER A 995 25.02 17.09 28.34
N VAL A 996 25.96 18.02 28.48
CA VAL A 996 25.89 19.41 28.00
C VAL A 996 26.88 19.58 26.86
N GLU A 997 26.37 19.92 25.68
CA GLU A 997 27.16 20.22 24.48
C GLU A 997 27.19 21.73 24.24
N TYR A 998 28.27 22.23 23.65
CA TYR A 998 28.45 23.62 23.23
C TYR A 998 28.79 23.69 21.74
N LYS A 999 28.53 24.84 21.11
CA LYS A 999 28.76 25.05 19.68
C LYS A 999 30.14 25.67 19.44
N ASN A 1000 30.97 25.00 18.64
CA ASN A 1000 32.32 25.42 18.26
C ASN A 1000 32.46 25.45 16.74
N ASN A 1001 32.60 26.64 16.15
CA ASN A 1001 32.73 26.85 14.70
C ASN A 1001 31.67 26.10 13.86
N GLY A 1002 30.42 26.04 14.35
CA GLY A 1002 29.29 25.35 13.71
C GLY A 1002 29.09 23.89 14.15
N ASN A 1003 30.12 23.23 14.68
CA ASN A 1003 30.03 21.86 15.20
C ASN A 1003 29.58 21.84 16.67
N TRP A 1004 29.00 20.72 17.11
CA TRP A 1004 28.63 20.50 18.51
C TRP A 1004 29.65 19.61 19.22
N GLU A 1005 30.20 20.12 20.32
CA GLU A 1005 31.24 19.47 21.11
C GLU A 1005 30.82 19.36 22.58
N LEU A 1006 31.33 18.37 23.31
CA LEU A 1006 31.07 18.25 24.76
C LEU A 1006 31.92 19.25 25.53
N ILE A 1007 31.32 19.94 26.51
CA ILE A 1007 32.09 20.75 27.46
C ILE A 1007 33.06 19.83 28.23
N PRO A 1008 34.36 20.15 28.33
CA PRO A 1008 35.34 19.30 29.02
C PRO A 1008 35.00 19.01 30.49
N ASP A 1009 35.31 17.79 30.95
CA ASP A 1009 35.01 17.32 32.31
C ASP A 1009 35.62 18.17 33.44
N LEU A 1010 36.60 19.01 33.13
CA LEU A 1010 37.19 20.01 34.03
C LEU A 1010 36.18 21.08 34.48
N TYR A 1011 35.21 21.42 33.62
CA TYR A 1011 34.19 22.44 33.89
C TYR A 1011 32.87 21.82 34.37
N ILE A 1012 32.50 20.66 33.82
CA ILE A 1012 31.32 19.88 34.21
C ILE A 1012 31.73 18.41 34.41
N PRO A 1013 31.91 17.92 35.65
CA PRO A 1013 32.36 16.55 35.90
C PRO A 1013 31.44 15.47 35.31
N GLN A 1014 32.02 14.43 34.71
CA GLN A 1014 31.34 13.28 34.09
C GLN A 1014 30.50 13.61 32.84
N ASN A 1015 30.67 14.79 32.25
CA ASN A 1015 29.95 15.19 31.04
C ASN A 1015 30.26 14.29 29.83
N SER A 1016 31.51 13.84 29.71
CA SER A 1016 31.98 12.95 28.64
C SER A 1016 31.29 11.59 28.65
N THR A 1017 31.17 10.96 29.82
CA THR A 1017 30.44 9.70 30.00
C THR A 1017 28.93 9.90 29.91
N GLY A 1018 28.45 11.07 30.31
CA GLY A 1018 27.04 11.34 30.63
C GLY A 1018 26.81 11.19 32.12
N ILE A 1019 26.07 12.14 32.68
CA ILE A 1019 25.93 12.35 34.12
C ILE A 1019 24.69 11.59 34.60
N TYR A 1020 24.85 10.72 35.61
CA TYR A 1020 23.78 9.86 36.13
C TYR A 1020 23.51 10.12 37.61
N HIS A 1021 22.22 10.24 37.97
CA HIS A 1021 21.79 10.44 39.35
C HIS A 1021 20.56 9.60 39.73
N ASN A 1022 20.50 9.19 41.00
CA ASN A 1022 19.45 8.34 41.59
C ASN A 1022 18.35 9.17 42.31
N SER A 1023 17.87 10.25 41.70
CA SER A 1023 16.84 11.14 42.25
C SER A 1023 15.70 11.36 41.25
N ILE A 1024 14.54 11.79 41.74
CA ILE A 1024 13.46 12.32 40.89
C ILE A 1024 13.79 13.74 40.42
N TYR A 1025 14.46 14.54 41.25
CA TYR A 1025 14.92 15.90 40.94
C TYR A 1025 16.43 16.00 41.15
N ASP A 1026 17.17 16.51 40.18
CA ASP A 1026 18.62 16.67 40.29
C ASP A 1026 19.15 17.95 39.62
N THR A 1027 20.42 18.30 39.91
CA THR A 1027 21.01 19.58 39.51
C THR A 1027 22.48 19.46 39.10
N ILE A 1028 22.83 19.95 37.91
CA ILE A 1028 24.22 20.03 37.41
C ILE A 1028 24.67 21.49 37.44
N SER A 1029 25.71 21.83 38.20
CA SER A 1029 26.13 23.23 38.31
C SER A 1029 26.98 23.69 37.13
N LEU A 1030 26.57 24.80 36.48
CA LEU A 1030 27.32 25.43 35.38
C LEU A 1030 28.18 26.60 35.88
N SER A 1031 28.42 26.73 37.19
CA SER A 1031 29.16 27.84 37.81
C SER A 1031 30.56 28.08 37.24
N ASN A 1032 31.16 27.05 36.64
CA ASN A 1032 32.53 27.06 36.09
C ASN A 1032 32.56 27.21 34.56
N VAL A 1033 31.39 27.26 33.91
CA VAL A 1033 31.25 27.38 32.45
C VAL A 1033 31.29 28.85 32.07
N ASN A 1034 32.41 29.29 31.49
CA ASN A 1034 32.60 30.68 31.07
C ASN A 1034 31.69 31.05 29.88
N PRO A 1035 30.70 31.95 30.02
CA PRO A 1035 29.79 32.29 28.94
C PRO A 1035 30.48 32.97 27.73
N GLU A 1036 31.61 33.66 27.94
CA GLU A 1036 32.39 34.25 26.84
C GLU A 1036 32.99 33.20 25.88
N THR A 1037 33.25 31.98 26.38
CA THR A 1037 33.77 30.86 25.60
C THR A 1037 32.65 29.91 25.15
N TYR A 1038 31.70 29.67 26.05
CA TYR A 1038 30.61 28.73 25.88
C TYR A 1038 29.31 29.51 25.63
N ARG A 1039 29.21 30.13 24.45
CA ARG A 1039 28.13 31.07 24.08
C ARG A 1039 26.82 30.43 23.69
N GLU A 1040 26.81 29.25 23.05
CA GLU A 1040 25.58 28.52 22.71
C GLU A 1040 25.68 27.09 23.25
N LEU A 1041 24.66 26.65 24.01
CA LEU A 1041 24.60 25.36 24.68
C LEU A 1041 23.36 24.55 24.27
N ARG A 1042 23.43 23.23 24.44
CA ARG A 1042 22.25 22.34 24.42
C ARG A 1042 22.40 21.18 25.39
N LEU A 1043 21.28 20.59 25.78
CA LEU A 1043 21.25 19.35 26.57
C LEU A 1043 21.11 18.12 25.66
N LYS A 1044 21.66 17.00 26.12
CA LYS A 1044 21.56 15.71 25.44
C LYS A 1044 21.25 14.62 26.45
N GLY A 1045 20.06 14.06 26.38
CA GLY A 1045 19.60 12.95 27.20
C GLY A 1045 19.80 11.64 26.47
N ARG A 1046 20.46 10.66 27.10
CA ARG A 1046 20.59 9.29 26.60
C ARG A 1046 19.81 8.33 27.48
N PHE A 1047 18.90 7.58 26.87
CA PHE A 1047 17.94 6.67 27.49
C PHE A 1047 18.31 5.23 27.10
N TYR A 1048 18.20 4.28 28.03
CA TYR A 1048 18.47 2.86 27.75
C TYR A 1048 17.62 1.94 28.63
N ARG A 1049 17.16 0.81 28.09
CA ARG A 1049 16.52 -0.22 28.93
C ARG A 1049 17.57 -0.79 29.89
N ASN A 1050 17.21 -0.96 31.17
CA ASN A 1050 18.02 -1.73 32.09
C ASN A 1050 17.15 -2.56 33.05
N ALA A 1051 17.78 -3.48 33.78
CA ALA A 1051 17.10 -4.44 34.66
C ALA A 1051 16.40 -3.82 35.89
N LYS A 1052 16.53 -2.51 36.14
CA LYS A 1052 15.79 -1.78 37.19
C LYS A 1052 14.53 -1.11 36.65
N LYS A 1053 14.64 -0.44 35.50
CA LYS A 1053 13.50 0.15 34.79
C LYS A 1053 13.75 0.04 33.28
N SER A 1054 12.92 -0.74 32.62
CA SER A 1054 12.90 -0.92 31.16
C SER A 1054 12.42 0.33 30.42
N GLU A 1055 11.68 1.23 31.07
CA GLU A 1055 11.06 2.40 30.45
C GLU A 1055 11.49 3.68 31.18
N PRO A 1056 12.71 4.18 30.93
CA PRO A 1056 13.17 5.45 31.48
C PRO A 1056 12.30 6.63 31.00
N SER A 1057 12.00 7.57 31.90
CA SER A 1057 11.20 8.76 31.57
C SER A 1057 11.74 10.08 32.12
N LEU A 1058 11.83 11.10 31.26
CA LEU A 1058 12.15 12.49 31.61
C LEU A 1058 10.85 13.30 31.65
N LEU A 1059 10.64 14.08 32.70
CA LEU A 1059 9.50 14.98 32.85
C LEU A 1059 9.85 16.42 32.43
N SER A 1060 11.05 16.89 32.82
CA SER A 1060 11.51 18.24 32.47
C SER A 1060 13.04 18.38 32.57
N TRP A 1061 13.58 19.33 31.81
CA TRP A 1061 14.89 19.91 32.09
C TRP A 1061 14.89 21.44 31.90
N GLU A 1062 15.81 22.12 32.57
CA GLU A 1062 15.87 23.59 32.62
C GLU A 1062 17.33 24.05 32.69
N ILE A 1063 17.73 25.08 31.93
CA ILE A 1063 19.05 25.74 32.04
C ILE A 1063 18.86 27.16 32.61
N GLY A 1064 19.55 27.46 33.70
CA GLY A 1064 19.60 28.80 34.28
C GLY A 1064 18.69 29.02 35.48
N ASN A 1065 18.21 27.96 36.13
CA ASN A 1065 17.54 28.09 37.41
C ASN A 1065 18.53 28.60 38.48
N LEU A 1066 18.02 29.34 39.46
CA LEU A 1066 18.79 29.96 40.55
C LEU A 1066 18.25 29.59 41.95
N SER A 1067 17.43 28.53 42.05
CA SER A 1067 16.69 28.15 43.26
C SER A 1067 16.75 26.64 43.55
N ARG A 1068 16.57 26.24 44.82
CA ARG A 1068 16.62 24.83 45.29
C ARG A 1068 15.32 24.45 46.00
N TYR A 1069 14.75 23.29 45.66
CA TYR A 1069 13.37 22.89 45.98
C TYR A 1069 13.15 22.28 47.38
N VAL A 1070 11.91 22.31 47.88
CA VAL A 1070 11.49 21.84 49.23
C VAL A 1070 10.08 21.23 49.21
N GLY A 1071 9.84 20.15 49.98
CA GLY A 1071 8.52 19.50 50.16
C GLY A 1071 7.95 19.61 51.60
N ILE A 1072 6.64 19.40 51.75
CA ILE A 1072 5.90 19.67 53.01
C ILE A 1072 6.17 18.61 54.11
N VAL A 1073 6.46 19.09 55.33
CA VAL A 1073 6.52 18.29 56.57
C VAL A 1073 5.78 19.03 57.69
N ASP A 1074 4.74 18.42 58.27
CA ASP A 1074 4.20 18.84 59.56
C ASP A 1074 5.11 18.30 60.68
N LYS A 1075 5.73 19.22 61.43
CA LYS A 1075 6.79 18.90 62.41
C LYS A 1075 6.27 18.55 63.80
N GLU A 1076 5.00 18.77 64.14
CA GLU A 1076 4.52 18.52 65.52
C GLU A 1076 4.03 17.09 65.76
N LEU A 1077 3.56 16.38 64.72
CA LEU A 1077 2.95 15.05 64.87
C LEU A 1077 3.53 13.95 63.96
N GLU A 1078 4.46 14.28 63.07
CA GLU A 1078 5.08 13.36 62.07
C GLU A 1078 4.07 12.62 61.17
N ILE A 1079 2.82 13.10 61.06
CA ILE A 1079 1.78 12.42 60.28
C ILE A 1079 2.01 12.65 58.78
N LYS A 1080 2.37 11.59 58.07
CA LYS A 1080 2.47 11.59 56.60
C LYS A 1080 1.24 10.93 55.99
N VAL A 1081 0.60 11.67 55.09
CA VAL A 1081 -0.48 11.18 54.24
C VAL A 1081 -0.04 11.37 52.79
N TYR A 1082 0.01 10.28 52.04
CA TYR A 1082 0.42 10.27 50.64
C TYR A 1082 -0.81 10.13 49.75
N PRO A 1083 -1.37 11.23 49.19
CA PRO A 1083 -2.30 11.13 48.08
C PRO A 1083 -1.50 10.81 46.81
N ASN A 1084 -1.59 9.56 46.35
CA ASN A 1084 -1.20 9.18 44.99
C ASN A 1084 -2.50 8.82 44.26
N VAL A 1085 -2.74 9.42 43.08
CA VAL A 1085 -3.98 9.26 42.32
C VAL A 1085 -4.06 7.95 41.51
N PHE A 1086 -3.02 7.12 41.55
CA PHE A 1086 -2.86 5.95 40.67
C PHE A 1086 -2.62 4.59 41.39
N VAL A 1087 -2.87 4.46 42.71
CA VAL A 1087 -2.69 3.16 43.42
C VAL A 1087 -3.77 2.83 44.45
N ASP A 1088 -4.23 1.57 44.46
CA ASP A 1088 -5.40 1.05 45.22
C ASP A 1088 -5.24 0.97 46.75
N PHE A 1089 -4.43 1.83 47.37
CA PHE A 1089 -4.23 1.80 48.82
C PHE A 1089 -3.79 3.13 49.42
N LEU A 1090 -4.36 3.45 50.58
CA LEU A 1090 -3.95 4.59 51.40
C LEU A 1090 -2.88 4.16 52.41
N ASN A 1091 -1.74 4.86 52.42
CA ASN A 1091 -0.75 4.80 53.50
C ASN A 1091 -1.00 5.91 54.52
N ILE A 1092 -1.06 5.56 55.81
CA ILE A 1092 -1.11 6.50 56.93
C ILE A 1092 0.06 6.18 57.87
N GLU A 1093 0.90 7.17 58.16
CA GLU A 1093 1.99 7.11 59.14
C GLU A 1093 1.77 8.16 60.24
N GLY A 1094 2.21 7.89 61.48
CA GLY A 1094 2.03 8.81 62.61
C GLY A 1094 2.26 8.15 63.97
N LYS A 1095 1.97 8.85 65.08
CA LYS A 1095 1.98 8.32 66.46
C LYS A 1095 0.67 8.68 67.17
N GLY A 1096 0.31 7.97 68.24
CA GLY A 1096 -0.87 8.26 69.07
C GLY A 1096 -2.21 7.74 68.55
N ILE A 1097 -2.25 6.99 67.43
CA ILE A 1097 -3.48 6.61 66.74
C ILE A 1097 -4.20 5.47 67.47
N LYS A 1098 -5.46 5.70 67.87
CA LYS A 1098 -6.34 4.73 68.56
C LYS A 1098 -7.43 4.15 67.67
N SER A 1099 -8.03 4.94 66.79
CA SER A 1099 -8.89 4.38 65.73
C SER A 1099 -8.84 5.19 64.44
N VAL A 1100 -9.06 4.48 63.33
CA VAL A 1100 -9.35 5.05 62.01
C VAL A 1100 -10.73 4.56 61.59
N LYS A 1101 -11.63 5.53 61.34
CA LYS A 1101 -13.04 5.30 60.98
C LYS A 1101 -13.28 5.88 59.60
N ILE A 1102 -13.84 5.06 58.72
CA ILE A 1102 -14.07 5.40 57.32
C ILE A 1102 -15.58 5.40 57.06
N TYR A 1103 -16.06 6.45 56.40
CA TYR A 1103 -17.47 6.72 56.13
C TYR A 1103 -17.69 6.96 54.63
N ASP A 1104 -18.81 6.50 54.09
CA ASP A 1104 -19.23 6.81 52.73
C ASP A 1104 -19.84 8.22 52.60
N ILE A 1105 -20.22 8.61 51.38
CA ILE A 1105 -20.75 9.96 51.08
C ILE A 1105 -22.05 10.32 51.81
N ILE A 1106 -22.82 9.33 52.30
CA ILE A 1106 -24.04 9.57 53.10
C ILE A 1106 -23.75 9.53 54.61
N GLY A 1107 -22.48 9.50 55.02
CA GLY A 1107 -22.05 9.51 56.41
C GLY A 1107 -22.21 8.16 57.13
N ARG A 1108 -22.47 7.07 56.42
CA ARG A 1108 -22.53 5.72 57.00
C ARG A 1108 -21.12 5.15 57.11
N LYS A 1109 -20.77 4.65 58.29
CA LYS A 1109 -19.45 4.09 58.60
C LYS A 1109 -19.28 2.71 57.97
N VAL A 1110 -18.29 2.56 57.08
CA VAL A 1110 -18.04 1.34 56.28
C VAL A 1110 -16.88 0.48 56.79
N LYS A 1111 -15.85 1.10 57.39
CA LYS A 1111 -14.74 0.40 58.08
C LYS A 1111 -14.44 1.12 59.40
N GLU A 1112 -14.15 0.35 60.46
CA GLU A 1112 -13.58 0.90 61.69
C GLU A 1112 -12.42 0.01 62.15
N ILE A 1113 -11.21 0.56 62.14
CA ILE A 1113 -10.00 -0.14 62.58
C ILE A 1113 -9.59 0.47 63.92
N LYS A 1114 -9.70 -0.32 64.99
CA LYS A 1114 -9.28 0.05 66.35
C LYS A 1114 -7.93 -0.57 66.67
N PHE A 1115 -7.02 0.22 67.22
CA PHE A 1115 -5.68 -0.21 67.59
C PHE A 1115 -5.57 -0.33 69.11
N SER A 1116 -5.30 -1.54 69.59
CA SER A 1116 -5.12 -1.84 71.02
C SER A 1116 -3.78 -1.36 71.59
N LYS A 1117 -2.87 -0.93 70.72
CA LYS A 1117 -1.55 -0.35 71.00
C LYS A 1117 -1.27 0.74 69.98
N ASP A 1118 -0.29 1.59 70.28
CA ASP A 1118 0.05 2.75 69.47
C ASP A 1118 0.61 2.36 68.09
N LEU A 1119 -0.11 2.66 67.02
CA LEU A 1119 0.24 2.27 65.66
C LEU A 1119 1.10 3.33 64.97
N ARG A 1120 2.17 2.90 64.27
CA ARG A 1120 3.08 3.80 63.55
C ARG A 1120 2.86 3.93 62.04
N LYS A 1121 2.34 2.89 61.39
CA LYS A 1121 2.09 2.82 59.95
C LYS A 1121 0.95 1.85 59.66
N MET A 1122 0.10 2.19 58.70
CA MET A 1122 -0.89 1.27 58.11
C MET A 1122 -1.04 1.50 56.60
N ARG A 1123 -1.40 0.42 55.91
CA ARG A 1123 -1.91 0.41 54.54
C ARG A 1123 -3.37 -0.05 54.60
N TRP A 1124 -4.28 0.63 53.91
CA TRP A 1124 -5.67 0.18 53.74
C TRP A 1124 -6.05 0.18 52.26
N SER A 1125 -6.55 -0.96 51.78
CA SER A 1125 -6.78 -1.24 50.35
C SER A 1125 -8.27 -1.33 50.00
N GLY A 1126 -9.08 -0.39 50.48
CA GLY A 1126 -10.50 -0.25 50.07
C GLY A 1126 -11.51 -1.27 50.61
N GLU A 1127 -11.15 -2.08 51.60
CA GLU A 1127 -12.03 -3.13 52.16
C GLU A 1127 -12.94 -2.66 53.32
N ASP A 1128 -14.16 -3.21 53.37
CA ASP A 1128 -15.17 -3.04 54.44
C ASP A 1128 -14.91 -3.92 55.68
N ASN A 1129 -15.73 -3.79 56.72
CA ASN A 1129 -15.59 -4.58 57.97
C ASN A 1129 -15.72 -6.11 57.78
N ASN A 1130 -16.22 -6.60 56.65
CA ASN A 1130 -16.35 -8.02 56.30
C ASN A 1130 -15.29 -8.45 55.26
N ASN A 1131 -14.29 -7.59 55.01
CA ASN A 1131 -13.24 -7.73 53.99
C ASN A 1131 -13.77 -7.81 52.55
N LYS A 1132 -14.96 -7.24 52.28
CA LYS A 1132 -15.45 -7.01 50.91
C LYS A 1132 -14.90 -5.69 50.38
N ILE A 1133 -14.41 -5.69 49.14
CA ILE A 1133 -14.00 -4.46 48.43
C ILE A 1133 -15.19 -3.50 48.34
N LEU A 1134 -14.97 -2.24 48.74
CA LEU A 1134 -15.98 -1.18 48.65
C LEU A 1134 -16.11 -0.65 47.21
N PRO A 1135 -17.29 -0.14 46.81
CA PRO A 1135 -17.45 0.52 45.52
C PRO A 1135 -16.55 1.75 45.36
N LYS A 1136 -16.17 2.01 44.11
CA LYS A 1136 -15.41 3.19 43.67
C LYS A 1136 -16.15 4.47 44.05
N GLY A 1137 -15.48 5.46 44.63
CA GLY A 1137 -16.15 6.66 45.15
C GLY A 1137 -15.37 7.51 46.16
N ILE A 1138 -16.07 8.48 46.75
CA ILE A 1138 -15.52 9.39 47.76
C ILE A 1138 -15.80 8.85 49.17
N TYR A 1139 -14.79 8.88 50.03
CA TYR A 1139 -14.89 8.46 51.43
C TYR A 1139 -14.36 9.54 52.37
N PHE A 1140 -14.80 9.51 53.63
CA PHE A 1140 -14.37 10.43 54.68
C PHE A 1140 -13.65 9.66 55.78
N ILE A 1141 -12.49 10.17 56.20
CA ILE A 1141 -11.68 9.51 57.22
C ILE A 1141 -11.65 10.37 58.49
N ARG A 1142 -12.01 9.72 59.61
CA ARG A 1142 -11.82 10.23 60.96
C ARG A 1142 -10.69 9.47 61.63
N ILE A 1143 -9.72 10.21 62.15
CA ILE A 1143 -8.60 9.66 62.93
C ILE A 1143 -8.77 10.12 64.37
N GLU A 1144 -8.78 9.17 65.31
CA GLU A 1144 -8.91 9.42 66.74
C GLU A 1144 -7.59 9.07 67.43
N THR A 1145 -7.06 10.02 68.20
CA THR A 1145 -5.92 9.83 69.10
C THR A 1145 -6.36 9.89 70.55
N GLU A 1146 -5.44 9.72 71.51
CA GLU A 1146 -5.77 9.82 72.95
C GLU A 1146 -6.29 11.19 73.40
N LYS A 1147 -6.10 12.25 72.61
CA LYS A 1147 -6.38 13.64 73.01
C LYS A 1147 -7.30 14.39 72.05
N ASN A 1148 -7.28 14.05 70.75
CA ASN A 1148 -7.95 14.80 69.70
C ASN A 1148 -8.68 13.88 68.71
N LEU A 1149 -9.68 14.44 68.03
CA LEU A 1149 -10.52 13.75 67.04
C LEU A 1149 -10.52 14.57 65.74
N TYR A 1150 -9.88 14.04 64.70
CA TYR A 1150 -9.64 14.74 63.44
C TYR A 1150 -10.57 14.21 62.35
N ASN A 1151 -11.16 15.11 61.56
CA ASN A 1151 -11.94 14.78 60.37
C ASN A 1151 -11.22 15.32 59.14
N LYS A 1152 -11.01 14.52 58.09
CA LYS A 1152 -10.42 14.99 56.83
C LYS A 1152 -11.13 14.36 55.63
N LYS A 1153 -11.40 15.17 54.60
CA LYS A 1153 -11.82 14.69 53.28
C LYS A 1153 -10.61 14.00 52.65
N VAL A 1154 -10.76 12.74 52.23
CA VAL A 1154 -9.70 11.97 51.57
C VAL A 1154 -10.29 11.39 50.29
N ILE A 1155 -9.80 11.83 49.14
CA ILE A 1155 -10.32 11.38 47.84
C ILE A 1155 -9.55 10.12 47.47
N PHE A 1156 -10.15 8.94 47.64
CA PHE A 1156 -9.71 7.74 46.93
C PHE A 1156 -10.76 6.62 46.85
N ILE A 1157 -11.04 6.16 45.62
CA ILE A 1157 -10.83 4.81 45.06
C ILE A 1157 -11.41 4.83 43.63
N ARG A 1158 -10.63 4.34 42.64
CA ARG A 1158 -11.06 4.20 41.23
C ARG A 1158 -11.19 2.74 40.80
#